data_AF-A0A2C9KGY0-F1
#
_entry.id   AF-A0A2C9KGY0-F1
#
_cell.length_a   1.000
_cell.length_b   1.000
_cell.length_c   1.000
_cell.angle_alpha   90.00
_cell.angle_beta   90.00
_cell.angle_gamma   90.00
#
_symmetry.space_group_name_H-M   'P 1'
#
loop_
_entity.id
_entity.type
_entity.pdbx_description
1 polymer ?
#
loop_
_entity_poly.entity_id
_entity_poly.type
_entity_poly.pdbx_seq_one_letter_code
_entity_poly.pdbx_strand_id
1 'polypeptide(L)'
;MEIKKFTKSSTDLKNTESDAKTKSNLIYPESIKRRNSEENTNVCKIDISALQYKCLQPYLKSLDLSQCKVKYNNEDNVVVLKGSYQSVNKCHLELLKELKKIKETSVPICDDVQQLLFTEKGKLVLSELRNSDFPASFIEHDAVSKSIKIASYDEMIVTKAEQTIKEKLEYTETIKGKRDIPDDKISLLKYNIFQCNLLVKIKWEDKSCNFTILGIKDHVLLAMKEVEKFLEDFGIFDKSFDVGKPLAKYFCCLQDHIHTILKDVTLLSPPKFEEHQVCLRFQGNKFETSNAIKKLQELKGQVKFIKWNLMSTFKEHEVFLIANSFKRGVLKDSVEKYQYKYKCLIDTSHLSSLNMISPNTKKVKPSRKSKLTFHAAKSTIPLQPKVNHKIIYRMTQTCQLIIKPYGDVVKEKSDVLVSILGTNLDLTKTRVGISFQKNCPVHSNEVKRSYLTNRNPSVVTVNKPQGLNCLAVCHVILEPWDPHTSENKLSQAIQQVFNEARQVGARSISFPALGCGAAFKFPSSHVANIIFKNFNMSMDRNLERIVLLAPDPTFFSDLNSQASKLYRAHHQAPIAVPTSVAQDNEVEDTSDDSSEDSDDELLKIDYPSQEKTQCSTELVIMALNHHDVDDLKKQVQQEIKEKCLHVDYFNQDVLKFWPQESRKKIIDNAKKLTVWVERSRHPKTKYIGYIIKGEKTAVNDMKIFIDREFQEASKHMPRRTLFSSKAPKRGTVEFLEYATQSDELFPSYWSFNQKKNFFLEWFSKKFTERKVLVDVDKETKDAIENLVTKTFDPQLVGQGHDAQGLHHSSLKVIKVQRVENLGLFELYREQRKRLFAKMWNMKRVCCSIDKLRGSKGSVQTKKYLSEAMKNELYSEVNEHYLFHGAKEDCVDTIINHGLDPKLANEQAMFGKGIYTAERSTKSDQYTDSNPRKRNGQNLTLILARMLLGNVFLCDEKSKFITGNKKLSRPPCMKCYEDKCTCSNQVLFDSVMGNGNWLFREFVVYEASHCYPEYVITYRRS
;
A
#
# COMPACT_ATOMS: atom_id res chain seq x y z
N MET A 1 15.94 -44.89 -31.13
CA MET A 1 17.18 -45.15 -30.36
C MET A 1 17.09 -46.58 -29.88
N GLU A 2 17.64 -47.50 -30.69
CA GLU A 2 18.92 -48.22 -30.46
C GLU A 2 18.67 -49.46 -29.58
N ILE A 3 19.06 -50.70 -29.91
CA ILE A 3 20.23 -51.19 -30.67
C ILE A 3 20.13 -52.73 -30.90
N LYS A 4 20.68 -53.20 -32.04
CA LYS A 4 21.28 -54.54 -32.36
C LYS A 4 20.36 -55.80 -32.46
N LYS A 5 20.57 -56.79 -33.36
CA LYS A 5 21.49 -57.05 -34.51
C LYS A 5 21.09 -58.41 -35.17
N PHE A 6 21.22 -58.48 -36.51
CA PHE A 6 21.57 -59.64 -37.40
C PHE A 6 20.70 -60.92 -37.40
N THR A 7 20.41 -61.64 -38.52
CA THR A 7 21.08 -61.79 -39.83
C THR A 7 20.13 -62.41 -40.90
N LYS A 8 20.16 -61.88 -42.14
CA LYS A 8 20.21 -62.48 -43.51
C LYS A 8 19.51 -63.84 -43.83
N SER A 9 18.93 -64.11 -45.01
CA SER A 9 18.97 -63.42 -46.33
C SER A 9 17.81 -63.88 -47.23
N SER A 10 17.31 -62.95 -48.04
CA SER A 10 16.48 -63.18 -49.23
C SER A 10 17.34 -63.46 -50.46
N THR A 11 16.77 -64.25 -51.40
CA THR A 11 16.75 -64.09 -52.87
C THR A 11 17.95 -63.49 -53.60
N ASP A 12 18.33 -64.11 -54.72
CA ASP A 12 18.72 -63.35 -55.90
C ASP A 12 18.21 -63.98 -57.21
N LEU A 13 17.62 -63.11 -58.03
CA LEU A 13 17.30 -63.29 -59.44
C LEU A 13 18.57 -63.06 -60.28
N LYS A 14 18.65 -63.67 -61.48
CA LYS A 14 18.54 -62.97 -62.79
C LYS A 14 18.98 -63.83 -63.98
N ASN A 15 18.11 -63.78 -65.01
CA ASN A 15 18.33 -63.60 -66.45
C ASN A 15 19.28 -64.50 -67.25
N THR A 16 18.76 -65.08 -68.34
CA THR A 16 19.07 -64.81 -69.79
C THR A 16 18.14 -65.70 -70.66
N GLU A 17 17.34 -65.14 -71.58
CA GLU A 17 17.52 -65.15 -73.07
C GLU A 17 17.79 -66.56 -73.66
N SER A 18 17.23 -67.08 -74.76
CA SER A 18 16.32 -66.63 -75.84
C SER A 18 16.01 -67.86 -76.71
N ASP A 19 14.87 -67.84 -77.42
CA ASP A 19 14.62 -68.42 -78.76
C ASP A 19 14.60 -69.93 -79.07
N ALA A 20 13.38 -70.35 -79.45
CA ALA A 20 13.00 -70.97 -80.73
C ALA A 20 12.88 -72.51 -80.91
N LYS A 21 11.78 -72.87 -81.59
CA LYS A 21 11.48 -74.04 -82.45
C LYS A 21 10.73 -75.26 -81.86
N THR A 22 9.40 -75.19 -82.00
CA THR A 22 8.51 -76.04 -82.84
C THR A 22 8.74 -77.56 -83.00
N LYS A 23 7.59 -78.27 -82.92
CA LYS A 23 7.18 -79.62 -83.42
C LYS A 23 7.09 -80.69 -82.32
N SER A 24 5.90 -81.11 -81.87
CA SER A 24 4.76 -81.80 -82.52
C SER A 24 5.00 -83.31 -82.76
N ASN A 25 4.23 -84.11 -82.01
CA ASN A 25 3.65 -85.44 -82.30
C ASN A 25 4.57 -86.57 -82.79
N LEU A 26 4.37 -87.79 -82.24
CA LEU A 26 3.67 -88.90 -82.92
C LEU A 26 3.79 -90.23 -82.14
N ILE A 27 2.72 -90.58 -81.44
CA ILE A 27 1.84 -91.75 -81.67
C ILE A 27 2.36 -92.88 -82.61
N TYR A 28 2.41 -94.11 -82.03
CA TYR A 28 2.08 -95.46 -82.58
C TYR A 28 2.90 -96.03 -83.76
N PRO A 29 2.64 -97.25 -84.31
CA PRO A 29 1.99 -98.51 -83.83
C PRO A 29 2.88 -99.76 -84.12
N GLU A 30 2.48 -100.99 -83.79
CA GLU A 30 1.93 -102.04 -84.69
C GLU A 30 2.32 -103.39 -84.04
N SER A 31 1.66 -104.54 -84.21
CA SER A 31 0.92 -105.06 -85.35
C SER A 31 -0.01 -106.21 -84.93
N ILE A 32 -1.17 -106.18 -85.57
CA ILE A 32 -2.18 -107.22 -85.82
C ILE A 32 -1.61 -108.61 -86.17
N LYS A 33 -2.31 -109.67 -85.73
CA LYS A 33 -2.64 -110.83 -86.58
C LYS A 33 -3.93 -111.54 -86.12
N ARG A 34 -4.97 -111.40 -86.97
CA ARG A 34 -6.00 -112.39 -87.44
C ARG A 34 -6.54 -113.40 -86.40
N ARG A 35 -7.83 -113.66 -86.21
CA ARG A 35 -8.98 -113.92 -87.14
C ARG A 35 -10.14 -114.30 -86.17
N ASN A 36 -11.37 -113.81 -86.24
CA ASN A 36 -12.48 -114.38 -87.02
C ASN A 36 -13.79 -113.67 -86.61
N SER A 37 -14.64 -113.42 -87.61
CA SER A 37 -16.11 -113.34 -87.60
C SER A 37 -16.87 -113.05 -86.29
N GLU A 38 -17.47 -111.86 -86.17
CA GLU A 38 -18.83 -111.61 -85.64
C GLU A 38 -19.16 -110.12 -85.83
N GLU A 39 -20.42 -109.79 -86.08
CA GLU A 39 -20.90 -108.46 -86.49
C GLU A 39 -20.60 -107.39 -85.41
N ASN A 40 -19.58 -106.57 -85.69
CA ASN A 40 -18.94 -105.61 -84.78
C ASN A 40 -19.84 -104.43 -84.39
N THR A 41 -20.31 -104.37 -83.14
CA THR A 41 -20.72 -103.13 -82.48
C THR A 41 -19.54 -102.53 -81.71
N ASN A 42 -19.14 -101.31 -82.06
CA ASN A 42 -18.04 -100.58 -81.45
C ASN A 42 -18.54 -99.84 -80.20
N VAL A 43 -17.68 -99.73 -79.17
CA VAL A 43 -17.96 -99.00 -77.93
C VAL A 43 -16.83 -98.03 -77.63
N CYS A 44 -17.16 -96.76 -77.41
CA CYS A 44 -16.20 -95.72 -77.05
C CYS A 44 -16.67 -94.98 -75.80
N LYS A 45 -15.75 -94.62 -74.90
CA LYS A 45 -16.03 -93.81 -73.71
C LYS A 45 -15.32 -92.46 -73.84
N ILE A 46 -16.00 -91.39 -73.46
CA ILE A 46 -15.47 -90.02 -73.43
C ILE A 46 -15.63 -89.49 -72.01
N ASP A 47 -14.52 -89.14 -71.37
CA ASP A 47 -14.54 -88.52 -70.05
C ASP A 47 -15.08 -87.09 -70.15
N ILE A 48 -16.06 -86.77 -69.32
CA ILE A 48 -16.73 -85.47 -69.33
C ILE A 48 -17.34 -85.15 -67.97
N SER A 49 -17.15 -83.93 -67.48
CA SER A 49 -17.76 -83.52 -66.22
C SER A 49 -19.29 -83.50 -66.30
N ALA A 50 -19.96 -83.67 -65.16
CA ALA A 50 -21.43 -83.53 -65.10
C ALA A 50 -21.93 -82.16 -65.61
N LEU A 51 -21.12 -81.10 -65.47
CA LEU A 51 -21.44 -79.75 -65.94
C LEU A 51 -21.26 -79.60 -67.46
N GLN A 52 -20.16 -80.13 -68.00
CA GLN A 52 -19.94 -80.20 -69.45
C GLN A 52 -21.01 -81.05 -70.12
N TYR A 53 -21.44 -82.15 -69.49
CA TYR A 53 -22.55 -82.96 -69.99
C TYR A 53 -23.87 -82.19 -70.02
N LYS A 54 -24.17 -81.40 -68.97
CA LYS A 54 -25.34 -80.50 -68.93
C LYS A 54 -25.30 -79.46 -70.05
N CYS A 55 -24.12 -78.88 -70.33
CA CYS A 55 -23.91 -78.00 -71.48
C CYS A 55 -24.09 -78.73 -72.83
N LEU A 56 -23.65 -79.99 -72.96
CA LEU A 56 -23.79 -80.78 -74.18
C LEU A 56 -25.21 -81.29 -74.43
N GLN A 57 -26.08 -81.38 -73.43
CA GLN A 57 -27.42 -81.97 -73.60
C GLN A 57 -28.26 -81.40 -74.74
N PRO A 58 -28.35 -80.07 -74.97
CA PRO A 58 -29.08 -79.51 -76.10
C PRO A 58 -28.49 -79.98 -77.44
N TYR A 59 -27.16 -80.04 -77.55
CA TYR A 59 -26.48 -80.54 -78.73
C TYR A 59 -26.73 -82.04 -78.94
N LEU A 60 -26.62 -82.85 -77.88
CA LEU A 60 -26.90 -84.29 -77.92
C LEU A 60 -28.33 -84.62 -78.36
N LYS A 61 -29.31 -83.77 -78.02
CA LYS A 61 -30.70 -83.90 -78.50
C LYS A 61 -30.87 -83.51 -79.97
N SER A 62 -29.95 -82.72 -80.53
CA SER A 62 -29.98 -82.27 -81.93
C SER A 62 -29.22 -83.18 -82.90
N LEU A 63 -28.39 -84.10 -82.40
CA LEU A 63 -27.73 -85.10 -83.24
C LEU A 63 -28.72 -86.15 -83.74
N ASP A 64 -28.56 -86.57 -84.99
CA ASP A 64 -29.20 -87.78 -85.51
C ASP A 64 -28.51 -89.02 -84.92
N LEU A 65 -29.13 -89.60 -83.90
CA LEU A 65 -28.63 -90.76 -83.15
C LEU A 65 -29.11 -92.10 -83.72
N SER A 66 -29.72 -92.12 -84.91
CA SER A 66 -30.28 -93.34 -85.52
C SER A 66 -29.26 -94.47 -85.69
N GLN A 67 -27.95 -94.15 -85.76
CA GLN A 67 -26.87 -95.13 -85.91
C GLN A 67 -25.85 -95.17 -84.77
N CYS A 68 -25.97 -94.34 -83.72
CA CYS A 68 -25.08 -94.33 -82.56
C CYS A 68 -25.83 -93.97 -81.27
N LYS A 69 -25.92 -94.90 -80.31
CA LYS A 69 -26.52 -94.65 -79.00
C LYS A 69 -25.54 -93.96 -78.06
N VAL A 70 -25.94 -92.83 -77.51
CA VAL A 70 -25.17 -92.04 -76.54
C VAL A 70 -25.81 -92.18 -75.16
N LYS A 71 -25.06 -92.61 -74.15
CA LYS A 71 -25.53 -92.67 -72.76
C LYS A 71 -24.49 -92.09 -71.82
N TYR A 72 -24.90 -91.18 -70.95
CA TYR A 72 -24.04 -90.69 -69.88
C TYR A 72 -24.10 -91.59 -68.66
N ASN A 73 -22.94 -91.94 -68.11
CA ASN A 73 -22.81 -92.55 -66.80
C ASN A 73 -22.46 -91.46 -65.77
N ASN A 74 -23.39 -91.18 -64.86
CA ASN A 74 -23.21 -90.20 -63.79
C ASN A 74 -22.11 -90.61 -62.79
N GLU A 75 -21.90 -91.90 -62.55
CA GLU A 75 -20.96 -92.39 -61.53
C GLU A 75 -19.50 -92.24 -61.99
N ASP A 76 -19.23 -92.59 -63.25
CA ASP A 76 -17.90 -92.54 -63.83
C ASP A 76 -17.57 -91.19 -64.50
N ASN A 77 -18.54 -90.27 -64.62
CA ASN A 77 -18.43 -89.03 -65.42
C ASN A 77 -17.95 -89.31 -66.87
N VAL A 78 -18.58 -90.29 -67.53
CA VAL A 78 -18.25 -90.66 -68.92
C VAL A 78 -19.49 -90.73 -69.81
N VAL A 79 -19.37 -90.25 -71.05
CA VAL A 79 -20.33 -90.52 -72.13
C VAL A 79 -19.90 -91.78 -72.88
N VAL A 80 -20.79 -92.77 -72.93
CA VAL A 80 -20.60 -94.04 -73.63
C VAL A 80 -21.33 -94.02 -74.96
N LEU A 81 -20.57 -94.22 -76.04
CA LEU A 81 -21.05 -94.32 -77.42
C LEU A 81 -21.10 -95.80 -77.84
N LYS A 82 -22.22 -96.25 -78.41
CA LYS A 82 -22.40 -97.62 -78.91
C LYS A 82 -23.06 -97.64 -80.28
N GLY A 83 -22.48 -98.32 -81.26
CA GLY A 83 -22.98 -98.36 -82.64
C GLY A 83 -22.03 -99.07 -83.61
N SER A 84 -22.16 -98.86 -84.92
CA SER A 84 -21.16 -99.35 -85.88
C SER A 84 -19.84 -98.59 -85.72
N TYR A 85 -18.71 -99.18 -86.13
CA TYR A 85 -17.41 -98.52 -86.01
C TYR A 85 -17.39 -97.12 -86.66
N GLN A 86 -17.99 -96.98 -87.85
CA GLN A 86 -18.06 -95.72 -88.58
C GLN A 86 -18.94 -94.68 -87.86
N SER A 87 -20.09 -95.08 -87.31
CA SER A 87 -20.99 -94.15 -86.62
C SER A 87 -20.45 -93.72 -85.25
N VAL A 88 -19.84 -94.63 -84.49
CA VAL A 88 -19.21 -94.32 -83.19
C VAL A 88 -18.02 -93.40 -83.37
N ASN A 89 -17.15 -93.62 -84.36
CA ASN A 89 -15.97 -92.79 -84.55
C ASN A 89 -16.34 -91.38 -85.05
N LYS A 90 -17.36 -91.27 -85.92
CA LYS A 90 -17.92 -89.98 -86.34
C LYS A 90 -18.51 -89.22 -85.15
N CYS A 91 -19.37 -89.86 -84.36
CA CYS A 91 -20.00 -89.27 -83.19
C CYS A 91 -18.95 -88.92 -82.10
N HIS A 92 -17.92 -89.74 -81.91
CA HIS A 92 -16.80 -89.47 -81.01
C HIS A 92 -16.03 -88.20 -81.39
N LEU A 93 -15.68 -88.05 -82.67
CA LEU A 93 -15.00 -86.86 -83.18
C LEU A 93 -15.86 -85.61 -83.12
N GLU A 94 -17.17 -85.72 -83.42
CA GLU A 94 -18.13 -84.61 -83.30
C GLU A 94 -18.32 -84.17 -81.85
N LEU A 95 -18.46 -85.12 -80.91
CA LEU A 95 -18.58 -84.82 -79.49
C LEU A 95 -17.31 -84.24 -78.90
N LEU A 96 -16.12 -84.73 -79.27
CA LEU A 96 -14.86 -84.12 -78.84
C LEU A 96 -14.68 -82.71 -79.40
N LYS A 97 -15.18 -82.43 -80.61
CA LYS A 97 -15.17 -81.08 -81.20
C LYS A 97 -16.10 -80.13 -80.46
N GLU A 98 -17.32 -80.56 -80.12
CA GLU A 98 -18.23 -79.72 -79.34
C GLU A 98 -17.82 -79.58 -77.88
N LEU A 99 -17.28 -80.63 -77.27
CA LEU A 99 -16.76 -80.58 -75.89
C LEU A 99 -15.66 -79.53 -75.74
N LYS A 100 -14.77 -79.42 -76.74
CA LYS A 100 -13.72 -78.38 -76.78
C LYS A 100 -14.25 -76.95 -76.81
N LYS A 101 -15.50 -76.74 -77.23
CA LYS A 101 -16.14 -75.41 -77.21
C LYS A 101 -16.69 -75.05 -75.84
N ILE A 102 -16.93 -76.02 -74.96
CA ILE A 102 -17.38 -75.77 -73.60
C ILE A 102 -16.18 -75.40 -72.73
N LYS A 103 -16.24 -74.23 -72.13
CA LYS A 103 -15.29 -73.79 -71.11
C LYS A 103 -15.87 -74.10 -69.74
N GLU A 104 -15.06 -74.74 -68.90
CA GLU A 104 -15.38 -75.00 -67.50
C GLU A 104 -14.29 -74.38 -66.61
N THR A 105 -14.70 -73.68 -65.57
CA THR A 105 -13.83 -73.13 -64.52
C THR A 105 -14.41 -73.46 -63.15
N SER A 106 -13.59 -73.33 -62.13
CA SER A 106 -13.95 -73.61 -60.73
C SER A 106 -13.46 -72.46 -59.86
N VAL A 107 -14.39 -71.87 -59.11
CA VAL A 107 -14.09 -70.80 -58.17
C VAL A 107 -14.06 -71.38 -56.76
N PRO A 108 -12.90 -71.46 -56.10
CA PRO A 108 -12.83 -71.95 -54.73
C PRO A 108 -13.58 -70.99 -53.80
N ILE A 109 -14.28 -71.55 -52.81
CA ILE A 109 -14.96 -70.81 -51.76
C ILE A 109 -14.54 -71.30 -50.37
N CYS A 110 -14.51 -70.42 -49.37
CA CYS A 110 -14.19 -70.84 -48.00
C CYS A 110 -15.34 -71.58 -47.30
N ASP A 111 -15.00 -72.32 -46.23
CA ASP A 111 -15.94 -73.15 -45.47
C ASP A 111 -17.13 -72.37 -44.90
N ASP A 112 -16.92 -71.11 -44.51
CA ASP A 112 -17.97 -70.24 -43.97
C ASP A 112 -19.01 -69.87 -45.04
N VAL A 113 -18.56 -69.53 -46.25
CA VAL A 113 -19.44 -69.27 -47.41
C VAL A 113 -20.13 -70.56 -47.86
N GLN A 114 -19.42 -71.69 -47.81
CA GLN A 114 -19.98 -72.99 -48.12
C GLN A 114 -21.22 -73.30 -47.26
N GLN A 115 -21.12 -73.08 -45.95
CA GLN A 115 -22.23 -73.27 -45.01
C GLN A 115 -23.41 -72.34 -45.30
N LEU A 116 -23.14 -71.08 -45.65
CA LEU A 116 -24.19 -70.12 -46.02
C LEU A 116 -24.93 -70.54 -47.30
N LEU A 117 -24.21 -71.08 -48.29
CA LEU A 117 -24.78 -71.55 -49.55
C LEU A 117 -25.60 -72.85 -49.42
N PHE A 118 -25.36 -73.67 -48.39
CA PHE A 118 -26.17 -74.86 -48.11
C PHE A 118 -27.58 -74.54 -47.58
N THR A 119 -27.81 -73.34 -47.06
CA THR A 119 -29.14 -72.91 -46.62
C THR A 119 -30.10 -72.80 -47.81
N GLU A 120 -31.41 -72.94 -47.58
CA GLU A 120 -32.41 -72.78 -48.65
C GLU A 120 -32.29 -71.43 -49.38
N LYS A 121 -31.99 -70.36 -48.64
CA LYS A 121 -31.75 -69.02 -49.20
C LYS A 121 -30.44 -68.96 -49.99
N GLY A 122 -29.39 -69.66 -49.54
CA GLY A 122 -28.13 -69.79 -50.27
C GLY A 122 -28.29 -70.51 -51.62
N LYS A 123 -29.10 -71.58 -51.65
CA LYS A 123 -29.46 -72.29 -52.89
C LYS A 123 -30.24 -71.38 -53.86
N LEU A 124 -31.11 -70.51 -53.34
CA LEU A 124 -31.81 -69.52 -54.15
C LEU A 124 -30.86 -68.50 -54.77
N VAL A 125 -29.82 -68.04 -54.07
CA VAL A 125 -28.84 -67.11 -54.67
C VAL A 125 -28.08 -67.76 -55.83
N LEU A 126 -27.72 -69.05 -55.71
CA LEU A 126 -27.11 -69.79 -56.81
C LEU A 126 -28.08 -70.00 -57.98
N SER A 127 -29.37 -70.23 -57.71
CA SER A 127 -30.39 -70.36 -58.76
C SER A 127 -30.67 -69.02 -59.45
N GLU A 128 -30.62 -67.90 -58.74
CA GLU A 128 -30.74 -66.54 -59.30
C GLU A 128 -29.53 -66.20 -60.18
N LEU A 129 -28.30 -66.46 -59.73
CA LEU A 129 -27.10 -66.28 -60.55
C LEU A 129 -27.19 -67.08 -61.85
N ARG A 130 -27.72 -68.30 -61.78
CA ARG A 130 -27.94 -69.16 -62.94
C ARG A 130 -29.06 -68.66 -63.85
N ASN A 131 -30.20 -68.24 -63.31
CA ASN A 131 -31.41 -67.98 -64.10
C ASN A 131 -31.53 -66.54 -64.57
N SER A 132 -30.98 -65.58 -63.82
CA SER A 132 -31.07 -64.14 -64.11
C SER A 132 -29.76 -63.62 -64.71
N ASP A 133 -28.65 -63.75 -63.98
CA ASP A 133 -27.40 -63.08 -64.33
C ASP A 133 -26.66 -63.82 -65.48
N PHE A 134 -26.74 -65.15 -65.52
CA PHE A 134 -26.02 -65.97 -66.50
C PHE A 134 -26.85 -67.16 -67.05
N PRO A 135 -28.00 -66.93 -67.73
CA PRO A 135 -28.93 -67.97 -68.18
C PRO A 135 -28.33 -68.99 -69.17
N ALA A 136 -27.27 -68.60 -69.88
CA ALA A 136 -26.55 -69.45 -70.84
C ALA A 136 -25.39 -70.23 -70.20
N SER A 137 -25.28 -70.24 -68.87
CA SER A 137 -24.26 -70.97 -68.12
C SER A 137 -24.88 -71.95 -67.14
N PHE A 138 -24.10 -72.97 -66.77
CA PHE A 138 -24.43 -73.89 -65.70
C PHE A 138 -23.50 -73.61 -64.54
N ILE A 139 -24.10 -73.20 -63.41
CA ILE A 139 -23.38 -72.87 -62.18
C ILE A 139 -23.85 -73.86 -61.12
N GLU A 140 -22.93 -74.64 -60.58
CA GLU A 140 -23.24 -75.60 -59.51
C GLU A 140 -22.20 -75.54 -58.41
N HIS A 141 -22.69 -75.63 -57.17
CA HIS A 141 -21.84 -75.79 -56.01
C HIS A 141 -21.35 -77.22 -55.92
N ASP A 142 -20.04 -77.40 -56.02
CA ASP A 142 -19.36 -78.66 -55.76
C ASP A 142 -18.90 -78.70 -54.30
N ALA A 143 -19.70 -79.36 -53.48
CA ALA A 143 -19.44 -79.54 -52.06
C ALA A 143 -18.14 -80.28 -51.76
N VAL A 144 -17.69 -81.17 -52.66
CA VAL A 144 -16.50 -82.01 -52.45
C VAL A 144 -15.23 -81.22 -52.69
N SER A 145 -15.19 -80.45 -53.79
CA SER A 145 -14.04 -79.59 -54.12
C SER A 145 -14.08 -78.21 -53.47
N LYS A 146 -15.12 -77.91 -52.67
CA LYS A 146 -15.35 -76.60 -52.03
C LYS A 146 -15.27 -75.45 -53.03
N SER A 147 -15.94 -75.62 -54.16
CA SER A 147 -15.88 -74.67 -55.25
C SER A 147 -17.22 -74.49 -55.94
N ILE A 148 -17.40 -73.37 -56.61
CA ILE A 148 -18.50 -73.17 -57.56
C ILE A 148 -17.96 -73.47 -58.95
N LYS A 149 -18.47 -74.54 -59.56
CA LYS A 149 -18.14 -74.90 -60.93
C LYS A 149 -19.05 -74.15 -61.89
N ILE A 150 -18.47 -73.66 -62.97
CA ILE A 150 -19.15 -72.85 -63.98
C ILE A 150 -18.80 -73.43 -65.34
N ALA A 151 -19.80 -73.75 -66.17
CA ALA A 151 -19.59 -74.20 -67.54
C ALA A 151 -20.54 -73.50 -68.53
N SER A 152 -20.00 -73.11 -69.68
CA SER A 152 -20.77 -72.57 -70.81
C SER A 152 -20.00 -72.74 -72.12
N TYR A 153 -20.70 -72.60 -73.26
CA TYR A 153 -20.06 -72.49 -74.58
C TYR A 153 -19.43 -71.12 -74.83
N ASP A 154 -19.86 -70.10 -74.09
CA ASP A 154 -19.35 -68.74 -74.24
C ASP A 154 -18.29 -68.44 -73.16
N GLU A 155 -17.03 -68.34 -73.60
CA GLU A 155 -15.89 -68.04 -72.74
C GLU A 155 -16.00 -66.68 -72.04
N MET A 156 -16.67 -65.69 -72.66
CA MET A 156 -16.92 -64.40 -72.02
C MET A 156 -17.93 -64.52 -70.88
N ILE A 157 -18.95 -65.37 -71.04
CA ILE A 157 -19.93 -65.64 -69.98
C ILE A 157 -19.27 -66.37 -68.81
N VAL A 158 -18.43 -67.37 -69.08
CA VAL A 158 -17.68 -68.09 -68.02
C VAL A 158 -16.78 -67.13 -67.25
N THR A 159 -16.01 -66.30 -67.95
CA THR A 159 -15.09 -65.33 -67.32
C THR A 159 -15.86 -64.29 -66.49
N LYS A 160 -16.97 -63.77 -67.02
CA LYS A 160 -17.81 -62.79 -66.32
C LYS A 160 -18.52 -63.41 -65.11
N ALA A 161 -19.00 -64.64 -65.22
CA ALA A 161 -19.61 -65.38 -64.11
C ALA A 161 -18.57 -65.70 -63.03
N GLU A 162 -17.36 -66.13 -63.40
CA GLU A 162 -16.26 -66.36 -62.47
C GLU A 162 -15.91 -65.08 -61.68
N GLN A 163 -15.75 -63.95 -62.37
CA GLN A 163 -15.48 -62.68 -61.73
C GLN A 163 -16.64 -62.25 -60.82
N THR A 164 -17.89 -62.37 -61.28
CA THR A 164 -19.08 -61.98 -60.51
C THR A 164 -19.25 -62.86 -59.27
N ILE A 165 -18.96 -64.16 -59.36
CA ILE A 165 -19.02 -65.08 -58.22
C ILE A 165 -17.91 -64.75 -57.20
N LYS A 166 -16.68 -64.49 -57.66
CA LYS A 166 -15.57 -64.03 -56.81
C LYS A 166 -15.91 -62.72 -56.08
N GLU A 167 -16.61 -61.81 -56.74
CA GLU A 167 -16.99 -60.51 -56.17
C GLU A 167 -18.25 -60.57 -55.28
N LYS A 168 -19.22 -61.44 -55.58
CA LYS A 168 -20.53 -61.48 -54.90
C LYS A 168 -20.63 -62.49 -53.77
N LEU A 169 -20.06 -63.69 -53.90
CA LEU A 169 -20.33 -64.80 -52.96
C LEU A 169 -19.40 -64.83 -51.74
N GLU A 170 -18.14 -64.44 -51.91
CA GLU A 170 -17.14 -64.40 -50.84
C GLU A 170 -16.65 -62.97 -50.61
N TYR A 171 -17.55 -62.12 -50.11
CA TYR A 171 -17.26 -60.73 -49.79
C TYR A 171 -16.99 -60.57 -48.30
N THR A 172 -15.91 -59.88 -47.95
CA THR A 172 -15.53 -59.62 -46.56
C THR A 172 -15.35 -58.13 -46.33
N GLU A 173 -15.96 -57.63 -45.27
CA GLU A 173 -15.76 -56.27 -44.79
C GLU A 173 -15.36 -56.26 -43.33
N THR A 174 -14.53 -55.29 -42.96
CA THR A 174 -14.05 -55.12 -41.59
C THR A 174 -14.41 -53.74 -41.08
N ILE A 175 -15.16 -53.67 -39.99
CA ILE A 175 -15.49 -52.44 -39.30
C ILE A 175 -14.72 -52.38 -38.00
N LYS A 176 -13.93 -51.34 -37.83
CA LYS A 176 -13.23 -51.08 -36.58
C LYS A 176 -14.23 -50.64 -35.51
N GLY A 177 -14.40 -51.48 -34.50
CA GLY A 177 -15.16 -51.19 -33.31
C GLY A 177 -14.48 -50.16 -32.42
N LYS A 178 -15.24 -49.66 -31.45
CA LYS A 178 -14.74 -48.82 -30.37
C LYS A 178 -14.54 -49.70 -29.14
N ARG A 179 -13.57 -49.36 -28.28
CA ARG A 179 -13.09 -50.21 -27.18
C ARG A 179 -14.24 -50.68 -26.27
N ASP A 180 -14.11 -51.90 -25.75
CA ASP A 180 -14.86 -52.52 -24.64
C ASP A 180 -16.40 -52.60 -24.82
N ILE A 181 -16.85 -53.34 -25.85
CA ILE A 181 -18.27 -53.68 -26.02
C ILE A 181 -18.57 -54.96 -25.22
N PRO A 182 -19.58 -54.99 -24.33
CA PRO A 182 -19.92 -56.18 -23.56
C PRO A 182 -20.32 -57.39 -24.43
N ASP A 183 -19.90 -58.59 -24.03
CA ASP A 183 -20.16 -59.85 -24.76
C ASP A 183 -21.65 -60.17 -24.93
N ASP A 184 -22.50 -59.80 -23.97
CA ASP A 184 -23.95 -59.96 -24.07
C ASP A 184 -24.54 -59.09 -25.18
N LYS A 185 -24.01 -57.88 -25.39
CA LYS A 185 -24.42 -56.97 -26.47
C LYS A 185 -23.92 -57.44 -27.83
N ILE A 186 -22.71 -57.98 -27.90
CA ILE A 186 -22.18 -58.61 -29.12
C ILE A 186 -23.04 -59.82 -29.50
N SER A 187 -23.46 -60.61 -28.51
CA SER A 187 -24.37 -61.74 -28.71
C SER A 187 -25.74 -61.30 -29.21
N LEU A 188 -26.27 -60.18 -28.67
CA LEU A 188 -27.52 -59.57 -29.14
C LEU A 188 -27.42 -59.07 -30.59
N LEU A 189 -26.31 -58.44 -30.98
CA LEU A 189 -26.06 -58.02 -32.36
C LEU A 189 -26.05 -59.22 -33.32
N LYS A 190 -25.34 -60.30 -32.96
CA LYS A 190 -25.33 -61.55 -33.73
C LYS A 190 -26.73 -62.13 -33.89
N TYR A 191 -27.53 -62.11 -32.81
CA TYR A 191 -28.92 -62.57 -32.83
C TYR A 191 -29.80 -61.69 -33.74
N ASN A 192 -29.70 -60.36 -33.64
CA ASN A 192 -30.48 -59.45 -34.47
C ASN A 192 -30.17 -59.63 -35.96
N ILE A 193 -28.89 -59.78 -36.32
CA ILE A 193 -28.49 -60.01 -37.71
C ILE A 193 -28.92 -61.40 -38.20
N PHE A 194 -28.93 -62.40 -37.32
CA PHE A 194 -29.52 -63.70 -37.63
C PHE A 194 -31.04 -63.60 -37.91
N GLN A 195 -31.78 -62.82 -37.12
CA GLN A 195 -33.22 -62.57 -37.32
C GLN A 195 -33.51 -61.83 -38.63
N CYS A 196 -32.59 -60.98 -39.10
CA CYS A 196 -32.68 -60.36 -40.43
C CYS A 196 -32.54 -61.37 -41.59
N ASN A 197 -32.28 -62.65 -41.30
CA ASN A 197 -32.14 -63.74 -42.27
C ASN A 197 -31.11 -63.40 -43.38
N LEU A 198 -30.01 -62.74 -42.99
CA LEU A 198 -28.93 -62.35 -43.90
C LEU A 198 -27.92 -63.49 -44.07
N LEU A 199 -27.43 -63.69 -45.30
CA LEU A 199 -26.41 -64.71 -45.61
C LEU A 199 -25.01 -64.18 -45.28
N VAL A 200 -24.75 -63.98 -44.00
CA VAL A 200 -23.48 -63.45 -43.47
C VAL A 200 -23.05 -64.19 -42.22
N LYS A 201 -21.75 -64.18 -41.95
CA LYS A 201 -21.12 -64.64 -40.72
C LYS A 201 -20.33 -63.49 -40.12
N ILE A 202 -20.60 -63.18 -38.86
CA ILE A 202 -19.97 -62.07 -38.15
C ILE A 202 -19.05 -62.59 -37.06
N LYS A 203 -17.80 -62.16 -37.13
CA LYS A 203 -16.77 -62.44 -36.13
C LYS A 203 -16.38 -61.13 -35.45
N TRP A 204 -16.27 -61.17 -34.13
CA TRP A 204 -15.70 -60.08 -33.34
C TRP A 204 -14.33 -60.53 -32.84
N GLU A 205 -13.31 -59.72 -33.06
CA GLU A 205 -11.95 -60.00 -32.60
C GLU A 205 -11.56 -59.04 -31.47
N ASP A 206 -11.48 -59.56 -30.24
CA ASP A 206 -11.28 -58.76 -29.03
C ASP A 206 -9.99 -57.92 -29.06
N LYS A 207 -8.89 -58.50 -29.54
CA LYS A 207 -7.56 -57.86 -29.52
C LYS A 207 -7.45 -56.69 -30.49
N SER A 208 -8.07 -56.82 -31.66
CA SER A 208 -8.03 -55.78 -32.70
C SER A 208 -9.25 -54.84 -32.62
N CYS A 209 -10.25 -55.20 -31.80
CA CYS A 209 -11.54 -54.54 -31.68
C CYS A 209 -12.25 -54.40 -33.04
N ASN A 210 -12.22 -55.43 -33.88
CA ASN A 210 -12.78 -55.38 -35.22
C ASN A 210 -13.96 -56.36 -35.38
N PHE A 211 -15.04 -55.88 -36.00
CA PHE A 211 -16.07 -56.74 -36.56
C PHE A 211 -15.66 -57.12 -37.98
N THR A 212 -15.53 -58.41 -38.24
CA THR A 212 -15.34 -58.97 -39.59
C THR A 212 -16.64 -59.63 -40.04
N ILE A 213 -17.20 -59.15 -41.15
CA ILE A 213 -18.45 -59.64 -41.73
C ILE A 213 -18.11 -60.31 -43.06
N LEU A 214 -18.36 -61.61 -43.15
CA LEU A 214 -18.10 -62.44 -44.33
C LEU A 214 -19.42 -62.98 -44.88
N GLY A 215 -19.63 -62.94 -46.19
CA GLY A 215 -20.78 -63.57 -46.83
C GLY A 215 -21.09 -62.99 -48.19
N ILE A 216 -22.37 -62.97 -48.54
CA ILE A 216 -22.82 -62.46 -49.85
C ILE A 216 -22.84 -60.94 -49.83
N LYS A 217 -22.20 -60.29 -50.81
CA LYS A 217 -21.90 -58.85 -50.85
C LYS A 217 -23.05 -57.94 -50.41
N ASP A 218 -24.23 -58.08 -51.00
CA ASP A 218 -25.37 -57.22 -50.69
C ASP A 218 -25.87 -57.39 -49.24
N HIS A 219 -25.81 -58.62 -48.72
CA HIS A 219 -26.16 -58.91 -47.33
C HIS A 219 -25.07 -58.45 -46.36
N VAL A 220 -23.79 -58.50 -46.75
CA VAL A 220 -22.68 -57.93 -45.97
C VAL A 220 -22.88 -56.43 -45.80
N LEU A 221 -23.19 -55.70 -46.88
CA LEU A 221 -23.44 -54.25 -46.82
C LEU A 221 -24.65 -53.88 -45.95
N LEU A 222 -25.70 -54.70 -45.92
CA LEU A 222 -26.84 -54.50 -45.01
C LEU A 222 -26.45 -54.76 -43.55
N ALA A 223 -25.71 -55.85 -43.30
CA ALA A 223 -25.19 -56.16 -41.97
C ALA A 223 -24.24 -55.07 -41.46
N MET A 224 -23.41 -54.47 -42.32
CA MET A 224 -22.54 -53.34 -41.97
C MET A 224 -23.32 -52.17 -41.37
N LYS A 225 -24.45 -51.78 -41.97
CA LYS A 225 -25.28 -50.68 -41.45
C LYS A 225 -25.83 -50.97 -40.05
N GLU A 226 -26.22 -52.22 -39.78
CA GLU A 226 -26.67 -52.65 -38.46
C GLU A 226 -25.52 -52.65 -37.43
N VAL A 227 -24.32 -53.07 -37.83
CA VAL A 227 -23.11 -52.98 -36.98
C VAL A 227 -22.75 -51.52 -36.71
N GLU A 228 -22.82 -50.64 -37.70
CA GLU A 228 -22.55 -49.20 -37.51
C GLU A 228 -23.55 -48.56 -36.54
N LYS A 229 -24.85 -48.82 -36.71
CA LYS A 229 -25.91 -48.37 -35.80
C LYS A 229 -25.68 -48.89 -34.38
N PHE A 230 -25.37 -50.18 -34.24
CA PHE A 230 -24.99 -50.78 -32.96
C PHE A 230 -23.77 -50.10 -32.33
N LEU A 231 -22.75 -49.73 -33.12
CA LEU A 231 -21.58 -49.00 -32.64
C LEU A 231 -21.90 -47.55 -32.23
N GLU A 232 -23.00 -46.96 -32.71
CA GLU A 232 -23.48 -45.68 -32.21
C GLU A 232 -24.13 -45.79 -30.82
N ASP A 233 -24.91 -46.85 -30.63
CA ASP A 233 -25.69 -47.10 -29.42
C ASP A 233 -24.86 -47.70 -28.27
N PHE A 234 -23.91 -48.59 -28.61
CA PHE A 234 -23.15 -49.38 -27.64
C PHE A 234 -21.64 -49.18 -27.73
N GLY A 235 -21.15 -48.44 -28.72
CA GLY A 235 -19.74 -48.06 -28.78
C GLY A 235 -19.39 -47.06 -27.68
N ILE A 236 -18.21 -47.20 -27.09
CA ILE A 236 -17.69 -46.25 -26.10
C ILE A 236 -17.07 -45.05 -26.82
N PHE A 237 -17.59 -43.84 -26.56
CA PHE A 237 -17.08 -42.58 -27.10
C PHE A 237 -16.35 -41.80 -26.01
N ASP A 238 -15.12 -41.38 -26.27
CA ASP A 238 -14.35 -40.53 -25.36
C ASP A 238 -14.52 -39.05 -25.72
N LYS A 239 -14.84 -38.22 -24.72
CA LYS A 239 -14.91 -36.76 -24.83
C LYS A 239 -14.15 -36.10 -23.68
N SER A 240 -13.60 -34.92 -23.98
CA SER A 240 -12.92 -34.07 -23.00
C SER A 240 -13.56 -32.68 -22.94
N PHE A 241 -13.66 -32.13 -21.72
CA PHE A 241 -14.10 -30.77 -21.46
C PHE A 241 -13.03 -30.03 -20.66
N ASP A 242 -12.68 -28.83 -21.13
CA ASP A 242 -11.65 -27.99 -20.52
C ASP A 242 -12.17 -26.57 -20.23
N VAL A 243 -11.91 -26.12 -19.00
CA VAL A 243 -12.13 -24.76 -18.55
C VAL A 243 -10.81 -24.18 -18.03
N GLY A 244 -10.22 -23.29 -18.81
CA GLY A 244 -9.04 -22.52 -18.39
C GLY A 244 -9.38 -21.31 -17.51
N LYS A 245 -8.36 -20.48 -17.23
CA LYS A 245 -8.52 -19.21 -16.50
C LYS A 245 -9.41 -18.22 -17.26
N PRO A 246 -10.22 -17.39 -16.57
CA PRO A 246 -10.37 -17.29 -15.11
C PRO A 246 -11.46 -18.20 -14.51
N LEU A 247 -12.21 -18.93 -15.34
CA LEU A 247 -13.42 -19.65 -14.93
C LEU A 247 -13.12 -20.92 -14.10
N ALA A 248 -11.94 -21.52 -14.25
CA ALA A 248 -11.54 -22.74 -13.55
C ALA A 248 -11.83 -22.71 -12.03
N LYS A 249 -11.46 -21.59 -11.38
CA LYS A 249 -11.63 -21.39 -9.93
C LYS A 249 -13.10 -21.40 -9.48
N TYR A 250 -14.01 -20.92 -10.33
CA TYR A 250 -15.45 -20.98 -10.05
C TYR A 250 -16.04 -22.37 -10.29
N PHE A 251 -15.57 -23.07 -11.32
CA PHE A 251 -16.02 -24.45 -11.61
C PHE A 251 -15.71 -25.42 -10.46
N CYS A 252 -14.69 -25.16 -9.64
CA CYS A 252 -14.46 -25.87 -8.38
C CYS A 252 -15.65 -25.76 -7.39
N CYS A 253 -16.40 -24.66 -7.38
CA CYS A 253 -17.59 -24.47 -6.54
C CYS A 253 -18.84 -25.19 -7.09
N LEU A 254 -18.79 -25.66 -8.36
CA LEU A 254 -19.90 -26.29 -9.06
C LEU A 254 -19.78 -27.81 -9.15
N GLN A 255 -18.91 -28.43 -8.33
CA GLN A 255 -18.65 -29.87 -8.35
C GLN A 255 -19.94 -30.71 -8.31
N ASP A 256 -20.91 -30.37 -7.46
CA ASP A 256 -22.19 -31.11 -7.35
C ASP A 256 -23.00 -31.06 -8.67
N HIS A 257 -23.06 -29.88 -9.30
CA HIS A 257 -23.76 -29.69 -10.58
C HIS A 257 -23.04 -30.45 -11.70
N ILE A 258 -21.70 -30.44 -11.69
CA ILE A 258 -20.88 -31.15 -12.67
C ILE A 258 -21.03 -32.67 -12.52
N HIS A 259 -21.03 -33.19 -11.28
CA HIS A 259 -21.32 -34.61 -11.02
C HIS A 259 -22.72 -34.99 -11.51
N THR A 260 -23.71 -34.12 -11.30
CA THR A 260 -25.08 -34.35 -11.79
C THR A 260 -25.15 -34.39 -13.31
N ILE A 261 -24.39 -33.53 -14.01
CA ILE A 261 -24.32 -33.53 -15.49
C ILE A 261 -23.64 -34.81 -16.00
N LEU A 262 -22.65 -35.32 -15.27
CA LEU A 262 -21.82 -36.47 -15.64
C LEU A 262 -22.35 -37.82 -15.12
N LYS A 263 -23.50 -37.85 -14.46
CA LYS A 263 -24.05 -39.08 -13.86
C LYS A 263 -24.27 -40.23 -14.85
N ASP A 264 -24.55 -39.89 -16.12
CA ASP A 264 -24.89 -40.84 -17.18
C ASP A 264 -23.66 -41.24 -18.02
N VAL A 265 -22.44 -40.85 -17.61
CA VAL A 265 -21.18 -41.20 -18.30
C VAL A 265 -20.14 -41.73 -17.30
N THR A 266 -19.21 -42.55 -17.80
CA THR A 266 -18.10 -43.10 -17.01
C THR A 266 -16.88 -42.18 -17.08
N LEU A 267 -16.30 -41.82 -15.93
CA LEU A 267 -15.10 -40.98 -15.88
C LEU A 267 -13.85 -41.79 -16.23
N LEU A 268 -13.06 -41.32 -17.19
CA LEU A 268 -11.81 -41.95 -17.63
C LEU A 268 -10.63 -41.64 -16.70
N SER A 269 -10.73 -40.54 -15.99
CA SER A 269 -9.77 -40.12 -14.98
C SER A 269 -10.50 -39.37 -13.87
N PRO A 270 -9.98 -39.36 -12.64
CA PRO A 270 -10.51 -38.50 -11.59
C PRO A 270 -10.61 -37.06 -12.11
N PRO A 271 -11.75 -36.38 -11.89
CA PRO A 271 -11.96 -35.04 -12.42
C PRO A 271 -10.95 -34.09 -11.75
N LYS A 272 -10.12 -33.43 -12.57
CA LYS A 272 -9.11 -32.51 -12.07
C LYS A 272 -9.73 -31.12 -11.92
N PHE A 273 -10.01 -30.75 -10.68
CA PHE A 273 -10.47 -29.41 -10.32
C PHE A 273 -9.30 -28.59 -9.77
N GLU A 274 -8.49 -28.03 -10.65
CA GLU A 274 -7.39 -27.16 -10.26
C GLU A 274 -7.79 -25.69 -10.36
N GLU A 275 -7.16 -24.83 -9.56
CA GLU A 275 -7.42 -23.38 -9.54
C GLU A 275 -7.21 -22.72 -10.92
N HIS A 276 -6.43 -23.37 -11.78
CA HIS A 276 -6.00 -22.84 -13.07
C HIS A 276 -6.61 -23.53 -14.28
N GLN A 277 -7.12 -24.76 -14.11
CA GLN A 277 -7.67 -25.56 -15.19
C GLN A 277 -8.61 -26.62 -14.61
N VAL A 278 -9.78 -26.79 -15.23
CA VAL A 278 -10.66 -27.93 -14.97
C VAL A 278 -10.66 -28.80 -16.21
N CYS A 279 -10.18 -30.03 -16.08
CA CYS A 279 -10.11 -31.00 -17.18
C CYS A 279 -10.91 -32.25 -16.80
N LEU A 280 -11.95 -32.52 -17.59
CA LEU A 280 -12.84 -33.67 -17.41
C LEU A 280 -12.74 -34.55 -18.65
N ARG A 281 -12.46 -35.83 -18.48
CA ARG A 281 -12.44 -36.82 -19.54
C ARG A 281 -13.39 -37.96 -19.19
N PHE A 282 -14.34 -38.23 -20.06
CA PHE A 282 -15.41 -39.18 -19.79
C PHE A 282 -15.80 -39.94 -21.04
N GLN A 283 -16.38 -41.12 -20.82
CA GLN A 283 -16.78 -42.05 -21.84
C GLN A 283 -18.19 -42.60 -21.60
N GLY A 284 -18.90 -42.94 -22.67
CA GLY A 284 -20.26 -43.46 -22.63
C GLY A 284 -20.78 -43.66 -24.05
N ASN A 285 -22.08 -43.87 -24.24
CA ASN A 285 -22.61 -43.94 -25.60
C ASN A 285 -22.59 -42.54 -26.27
N LYS A 286 -22.82 -42.51 -27.59
CA LYS A 286 -22.76 -41.28 -28.39
C LYS A 286 -23.70 -40.18 -27.87
N PHE A 287 -24.88 -40.59 -27.41
CA PHE A 287 -25.93 -39.69 -26.95
C PHE A 287 -25.58 -39.06 -25.59
N GLU A 288 -25.23 -39.90 -24.61
CA GLU A 288 -24.83 -39.50 -23.25
C GLU A 288 -23.65 -38.54 -23.27
N THR A 289 -22.59 -38.91 -24.00
CA THR A 289 -21.35 -38.10 -24.06
C THR A 289 -21.57 -36.76 -24.76
N SER A 290 -22.40 -36.71 -25.80
CA SER A 290 -22.77 -35.47 -26.48
C SER A 290 -23.67 -34.57 -25.62
N ASN A 291 -24.63 -35.16 -24.90
CA ASN A 291 -25.50 -34.45 -23.97
C ASN A 291 -24.71 -33.86 -22.79
N ALA A 292 -23.78 -34.64 -22.22
CA ALA A 292 -22.89 -34.19 -21.14
C ALA A 292 -22.04 -32.99 -21.58
N ILE A 293 -21.39 -33.05 -22.77
CA ILE A 293 -20.63 -31.91 -23.30
C ILE A 293 -21.52 -30.68 -23.53
N LYS A 294 -22.71 -30.86 -24.11
CA LYS A 294 -23.64 -29.76 -24.36
C LYS A 294 -24.02 -29.05 -23.07
N LYS A 295 -24.44 -29.81 -22.04
CA LYS A 295 -24.80 -29.27 -20.72
C LYS A 295 -23.61 -28.58 -20.03
N LEU A 296 -22.39 -29.12 -20.15
CA LEU A 296 -21.18 -28.47 -19.62
C LEU A 296 -20.86 -27.16 -20.34
N GLN A 297 -21.06 -27.07 -21.66
CA GLN A 297 -20.90 -25.84 -22.43
C GLN A 297 -21.98 -24.80 -22.10
N GLU A 298 -23.23 -25.23 -21.92
CA GLU A 298 -24.33 -24.36 -21.47
C GLU A 298 -24.02 -23.79 -20.07
N LEU A 299 -23.57 -24.63 -19.14
CA LEU A 299 -23.14 -24.19 -17.81
C LEU A 299 -22.01 -23.16 -17.89
N LYS A 300 -21.02 -23.39 -18.77
CA LYS A 300 -19.92 -22.43 -19.04
C LYS A 300 -20.42 -21.10 -19.59
N GLY A 301 -21.42 -21.11 -20.46
CA GLY A 301 -22.02 -19.89 -21.04
C GLY A 301 -22.88 -19.08 -20.05
N GLN A 302 -23.46 -19.76 -19.06
CA GLN A 302 -24.23 -19.12 -17.99
C GLN A 302 -23.30 -18.27 -17.11
N VAL A 303 -22.15 -18.79 -16.69
CA VAL A 303 -21.22 -18.08 -15.78
C VAL A 303 -20.94 -16.64 -16.25
N LYS A 304 -21.35 -15.68 -15.42
CA LYS A 304 -21.02 -14.26 -15.54
C LYS A 304 -20.02 -13.85 -14.47
N PHE A 305 -19.18 -12.87 -14.78
CA PHE A 305 -18.26 -12.29 -13.82
C PHE A 305 -18.17 -10.78 -13.98
N ILE A 306 -17.87 -10.09 -12.87
CA ILE A 306 -17.51 -8.68 -12.86
C ILE A 306 -16.13 -8.52 -12.23
N LYS A 307 -15.30 -7.66 -12.85
CA LYS A 307 -14.09 -7.14 -12.24
C LYS A 307 -14.42 -5.80 -11.61
N TRP A 308 -14.52 -5.77 -10.29
CA TRP A 308 -14.86 -4.57 -9.56
C TRP A 308 -13.59 -3.88 -9.06
N ASN A 309 -13.24 -2.76 -9.70
CA ASN A 309 -12.21 -1.86 -9.19
C ASN A 309 -12.76 -1.07 -8.00
N LEU A 310 -12.26 -1.32 -6.78
CA LEU A 310 -12.73 -0.65 -5.57
C LEU A 310 -12.54 0.88 -5.59
N MET A 311 -11.52 1.39 -6.30
CA MET A 311 -11.25 2.84 -6.42
C MET A 311 -12.36 3.58 -7.18
N SER A 312 -13.20 2.87 -7.95
CA SER A 312 -14.39 3.45 -8.60
C SER A 312 -15.51 3.78 -7.62
N THR A 313 -15.48 3.20 -6.41
CA THR A 313 -16.58 3.25 -5.44
C THR A 313 -16.16 3.87 -4.10
N PHE A 314 -14.90 3.70 -3.71
CA PHE A 314 -14.36 4.12 -2.43
C PHE A 314 -13.16 5.05 -2.60
N LYS A 315 -12.89 5.88 -1.59
CA LYS A 315 -11.71 6.77 -1.57
C LYS A 315 -10.42 5.95 -1.37
N GLU A 316 -9.28 6.51 -1.77
CA GLU A 316 -7.97 5.84 -1.69
C GLU A 316 -7.66 5.29 -0.29
N HIS A 317 -7.89 6.09 0.76
CA HIS A 317 -7.69 5.64 2.14
C HIS A 317 -8.68 4.56 2.59
N GLU A 318 -9.89 4.53 2.02
CA GLU A 318 -10.89 3.50 2.31
C GLU A 318 -10.51 2.19 1.64
N VAL A 319 -10.02 2.23 0.40
CA VAL A 319 -9.50 1.03 -0.30
C VAL A 319 -8.33 0.42 0.46
N PHE A 320 -7.45 1.24 1.07
CA PHE A 320 -6.40 0.77 1.97
C PHE A 320 -6.95 0.03 3.20
N LEU A 321 -7.98 0.58 3.85
CA LEU A 321 -8.62 -0.07 4.99
C LEU A 321 -9.27 -1.40 4.57
N ILE A 322 -10.02 -1.40 3.45
CA ILE A 322 -10.70 -2.57 2.91
C ILE A 322 -9.71 -3.70 2.62
N ALA A 323 -8.62 -3.42 1.90
CA ALA A 323 -7.63 -4.43 1.55
C ALA A 323 -6.99 -5.07 2.79
N ASN A 324 -6.69 -4.28 3.82
CA ASN A 324 -6.13 -4.80 5.07
C ASN A 324 -7.16 -5.60 5.89
N SER A 325 -8.44 -5.20 5.88
CA SER A 325 -9.52 -5.97 6.51
C SER A 325 -9.73 -7.34 5.86
N PHE A 326 -9.66 -7.43 4.52
CA PHE A 326 -9.68 -8.71 3.82
C PHE A 326 -8.48 -9.59 4.19
N LYS A 327 -7.27 -9.01 4.29
CA LYS A 327 -6.06 -9.75 4.73
C LYS A 327 -6.16 -10.30 6.15
N ARG A 328 -6.84 -9.57 7.06
CA ARG A 328 -7.09 -10.00 8.45
C ARG A 328 -8.24 -11.00 8.56
N GLY A 329 -8.98 -11.26 7.48
CA GLY A 329 -10.10 -12.19 7.47
C GLY A 329 -11.40 -11.64 8.05
N VAL A 330 -11.55 -10.31 8.20
CA VAL A 330 -12.74 -9.67 8.81
C VAL A 330 -14.04 -10.02 8.06
N LEU A 331 -13.95 -10.17 6.73
CA LEU A 331 -15.08 -10.52 5.87
C LEU A 331 -15.11 -12.01 5.48
N LYS A 332 -14.20 -12.84 6.02
CA LYS A 332 -14.04 -14.24 5.61
C LYS A 332 -15.33 -15.03 5.79
N ASP A 333 -15.93 -14.97 6.97
CA ASP A 333 -17.18 -15.70 7.28
C ASP A 333 -18.34 -15.27 6.39
N SER A 334 -18.45 -13.97 6.11
CA SER A 334 -19.47 -13.44 5.20
C SER A 334 -19.26 -13.90 3.78
N VAL A 335 -18.02 -13.84 3.28
CA VAL A 335 -17.66 -14.34 1.95
C VAL A 335 -17.96 -15.84 1.84
N GLU A 336 -17.55 -16.65 2.81
CA GLU A 336 -17.83 -18.09 2.84
C GLU A 336 -19.33 -18.37 2.85
N LYS A 337 -20.10 -17.62 3.64
CA LYS A 337 -21.57 -17.69 3.66
C LYS A 337 -22.18 -17.35 2.31
N TYR A 338 -21.70 -16.31 1.63
CA TYR A 338 -22.18 -15.93 0.30
C TYR A 338 -21.87 -17.02 -0.74
N GLN A 339 -20.63 -17.52 -0.74
CA GLN A 339 -20.18 -18.57 -1.66
C GLN A 339 -20.99 -19.86 -1.47
N TYR A 340 -21.29 -20.23 -0.23
CA TYR A 340 -22.13 -21.40 0.06
C TYR A 340 -23.59 -21.18 -0.35
N LYS A 341 -24.20 -20.07 0.10
CA LYS A 341 -25.63 -19.79 -0.09
C LYS A 341 -26.01 -19.54 -1.55
N TYR A 342 -25.19 -18.82 -2.29
CA TYR A 342 -25.48 -18.39 -3.65
C TYR A 342 -24.68 -19.16 -4.71
N LYS A 343 -23.88 -20.16 -4.29
CA LYS A 343 -23.00 -20.93 -5.18
C LYS A 343 -22.17 -19.99 -6.09
N CYS A 344 -21.63 -18.93 -5.51
CA CYS A 344 -20.83 -17.90 -6.19
C CYS A 344 -19.34 -18.00 -5.78
N LEU A 345 -18.47 -17.26 -6.45
CA LEU A 345 -17.07 -17.08 -6.05
C LEU A 345 -16.78 -15.58 -5.90
N ILE A 346 -16.21 -15.20 -4.76
CA ILE A 346 -15.72 -13.85 -4.52
C ILE A 346 -14.20 -13.95 -4.39
N ASP A 347 -13.48 -13.72 -5.49
CA ASP A 347 -12.04 -13.83 -5.54
C ASP A 347 -11.37 -12.53 -5.06
N THR A 348 -10.71 -12.63 -3.92
CA THR A 348 -9.94 -11.55 -3.28
C THR A 348 -8.42 -11.70 -3.51
N SER A 349 -7.96 -12.73 -4.21
CA SER A 349 -6.53 -12.98 -4.44
C SER A 349 -5.83 -11.87 -5.25
N HIS A 350 -6.61 -11.13 -6.04
CA HIS A 350 -6.14 -9.96 -6.79
C HIS A 350 -5.96 -8.70 -5.93
N LEU A 351 -6.40 -8.68 -4.67
CA LEU A 351 -6.12 -7.60 -3.71
C LEU A 351 -4.69 -7.75 -3.19
N SER A 352 -3.74 -7.30 -3.99
CA SER A 352 -2.31 -7.28 -3.63
C SER A 352 -2.01 -6.36 -2.43
N SER A 353 -0.97 -6.71 -1.68
CA SER A 353 -0.60 -6.11 -0.39
C SER A 353 -0.32 -4.61 -0.50
N LEU A 354 -1.23 -3.77 0.00
CA LEU A 354 -0.93 -2.37 0.24
C LEU A 354 -0.05 -2.26 1.49
N ASN A 355 1.27 -2.23 1.30
CA ASN A 355 2.21 -1.87 2.37
C ASN A 355 2.26 -0.35 2.51
N MET A 356 2.31 0.15 3.75
CA MET A 356 2.57 1.57 4.02
C MET A 356 3.98 1.93 3.57
N ILE A 357 4.13 2.65 2.44
CA ILE A 357 5.40 3.25 2.03
C ILE A 357 5.54 4.59 2.75
N SER A 358 6.69 4.87 3.38
CA SER A 358 7.00 6.21 3.89
C SER A 358 7.23 7.20 2.74
N PRO A 359 6.87 8.49 2.88
CA PRO A 359 6.96 9.43 1.77
C PRO A 359 8.40 9.57 1.27
N ASN A 360 8.62 9.18 0.01
CA ASN A 360 9.70 9.76 -0.80
C ASN A 360 9.24 11.16 -1.21
N THR A 361 10.02 12.17 -0.84
CA THR A 361 9.85 13.54 -1.33
C THR A 361 10.19 13.60 -2.82
N LYS A 362 9.17 13.42 -3.66
CA LYS A 362 9.28 13.72 -5.08
C LYS A 362 9.39 15.22 -5.28
N LYS A 363 10.59 15.64 -5.70
CA LYS A 363 10.85 16.90 -6.39
C LYS A 363 9.88 17.06 -7.55
N VAL A 364 9.09 18.13 -7.52
CA VAL A 364 8.46 18.70 -8.72
C VAL A 364 9.59 19.15 -9.63
N LYS A 365 9.66 18.59 -10.84
CA LYS A 365 10.43 19.17 -11.95
C LYS A 365 9.49 20.06 -12.77
N PRO A 366 9.91 21.28 -13.16
CA PRO A 366 9.21 22.03 -14.19
C PRO A 366 9.50 21.46 -15.58
N SER A 367 8.61 21.85 -16.49
CA SER A 367 8.37 21.38 -17.85
C SER A 367 9.54 21.48 -18.83
N ARG A 368 9.52 20.57 -19.82
CA ARG A 368 10.36 20.58 -21.03
C ARG A 368 10.01 21.78 -21.93
N LYS A 369 11.03 22.50 -22.43
CA LYS A 369 11.10 22.88 -23.85
C LYS A 369 12.53 22.73 -24.41
N SER A 370 12.57 21.85 -25.42
CA SER A 370 13.28 22.00 -26.70
C SER A 370 14.72 21.51 -26.88
N LYS A 371 14.83 20.62 -27.90
CA LYS A 371 15.90 20.41 -28.91
C LYS A 371 17.20 19.74 -28.44
N LEU A 372 17.86 18.87 -29.19
CA LEU A 372 17.59 17.96 -30.32
C LEU A 372 18.90 17.13 -30.42
N THR A 373 18.82 15.79 -30.56
CA THR A 373 19.73 14.86 -31.30
C THR A 373 21.28 15.00 -31.23
N PHE A 374 22.15 13.98 -31.13
CA PHE A 374 22.23 12.68 -31.83
C PHE A 374 23.32 11.74 -31.22
N HIS A 375 23.08 10.42 -31.35
CA HIS A 375 23.93 9.21 -31.44
C HIS A 375 25.24 8.92 -30.66
N ALA A 376 25.18 7.76 -29.99
CA ALA A 376 26.06 6.56 -30.04
C ALA A 376 27.48 6.55 -29.43
N ALA A 377 27.65 5.76 -28.36
CA ALA A 377 28.44 4.49 -28.33
C ALA A 377 29.23 4.26 -27.01
N LYS A 378 29.07 3.03 -26.51
CA LYS A 378 29.99 2.20 -25.69
C LYS A 378 30.44 2.67 -24.30
N SER A 379 29.94 1.92 -23.31
CA SER A 379 30.71 1.21 -22.26
C SER A 379 31.97 1.89 -21.73
N THR A 380 31.86 2.43 -20.52
CA THR A 380 32.74 2.08 -19.39
C THR A 380 32.12 2.67 -18.12
N ILE A 381 32.06 1.88 -17.05
CA ILE A 381 31.73 2.36 -15.71
C ILE A 381 32.94 3.17 -15.21
N PRO A 382 32.74 4.41 -14.76
CA PRO A 382 33.42 4.81 -13.53
C PRO A 382 32.49 5.56 -12.56
N LEU A 383 32.48 5.06 -11.33
CA LEU A 383 32.43 5.78 -10.05
C LEU A 383 31.52 7.03 -9.97
N GLN A 384 30.43 6.89 -9.21
CA GLN A 384 29.60 8.00 -8.75
C GLN A 384 30.44 9.06 -7.97
N PRO A 385 30.15 10.37 -8.12
CA PRO A 385 30.80 11.41 -7.34
C PRO A 385 30.27 11.44 -5.90
N LYS A 386 31.18 11.33 -4.93
CA LYS A 386 30.91 11.45 -3.49
C LYS A 386 30.38 12.84 -3.12
N VAL A 387 29.29 12.90 -2.36
CA VAL A 387 28.77 14.11 -1.71
C VAL A 387 29.78 14.57 -0.64
N ASN A 388 30.44 15.72 -0.86
CA ASN A 388 31.67 16.09 -0.14
C ASN A 388 31.59 17.41 0.67
N HIS A 389 30.42 17.79 1.18
CA HIS A 389 30.27 19.04 1.92
C HIS A 389 30.12 18.82 3.44
N LYS A 390 31.03 19.39 4.22
CA LYS A 390 30.93 19.52 5.69
C LYS A 390 29.82 20.53 6.04
N ILE A 391 29.12 20.34 7.16
CA ILE A 391 28.04 21.22 7.60
C ILE A 391 28.49 21.98 8.84
N ILE A 392 28.20 23.29 8.88
CA ILE A 392 28.62 24.18 9.97
C ILE A 392 27.39 24.82 10.62
N TYR A 393 27.30 24.66 11.93
CA TYR A 393 26.27 25.25 12.79
C TYR A 393 26.91 26.23 13.77
N ARG A 394 26.22 27.33 14.06
CA ARG A 394 26.62 28.25 15.13
C ARG A 394 25.94 27.82 16.43
N MET A 395 26.71 27.29 17.38
CA MET A 395 26.20 26.85 18.68
C MET A 395 26.06 28.01 19.67
N THR A 396 27.06 28.89 19.72
CA THR A 396 27.06 30.12 20.52
C THR A 396 27.67 31.27 19.70
N GLN A 397 27.83 32.46 20.29
CA GLN A 397 28.56 33.56 19.62
C GLN A 397 30.03 33.22 19.33
N THR A 398 30.64 32.34 20.13
CA THR A 398 32.06 31.98 20.07
C THR A 398 32.31 30.56 19.55
N CYS A 399 31.35 29.63 19.68
CA CYS A 399 31.52 28.21 19.35
C CYS A 399 30.81 27.79 18.05
N GLN A 400 31.55 27.15 17.15
CA GLN A 400 31.05 26.52 15.93
C GLN A 400 31.05 24.98 16.03
N LEU A 401 29.96 24.37 15.59
CA LEU A 401 29.87 22.93 15.37
C LEU A 401 30.10 22.59 13.91
N ILE A 402 31.03 21.68 13.64
CA ILE A 402 31.36 21.21 12.30
C ILE A 402 31.11 19.71 12.22
N ILE A 403 30.16 19.30 11.38
CA ILE A 403 29.88 17.88 11.12
C ILE A 403 30.51 17.52 9.77
N LYS A 404 31.44 16.56 9.76
CA LYS A 404 32.13 16.11 8.55
C LYS A 404 31.69 14.69 8.17
N PRO A 405 31.25 14.44 6.92
CA PRO A 405 30.94 13.10 6.44
C PRO A 405 32.20 12.29 6.07
N TYR A 406 33.38 12.81 6.40
CA TYR A 406 34.70 12.26 6.10
C TYR A 406 35.70 12.73 7.14
N GLY A 407 36.88 12.11 7.18
CA GLY A 407 37.97 12.52 8.03
C GLY A 407 38.41 11.43 8.99
N ASP A 408 39.56 11.66 9.59
CA ASP A 408 40.22 10.78 10.54
C ASP A 408 40.57 11.65 11.76
N VAL A 409 40.09 11.27 12.94
CA VAL A 409 40.18 12.12 14.15
C VAL A 409 41.63 12.44 14.49
N VAL A 410 42.57 11.53 14.19
CA VAL A 410 43.99 11.71 14.47
C VAL A 410 44.61 12.83 13.63
N LYS A 411 44.00 13.17 12.50
CA LYS A 411 44.45 14.23 11.58
C LYS A 411 43.74 15.57 11.80
N GLU A 412 42.79 15.62 12.74
CA GLU A 412 42.09 16.87 13.05
C GLU A 412 43.00 17.83 13.81
N LYS A 413 42.90 19.12 13.49
CA LYS A 413 43.64 20.19 14.18
C LYS A 413 42.80 20.73 15.34
N SER A 414 42.59 19.90 16.35
CA SER A 414 41.87 20.26 17.57
C SER A 414 42.74 20.08 18.80
N ASP A 415 42.54 20.95 19.79
CA ASP A 415 43.31 20.93 21.05
C ASP A 415 43.07 19.65 21.83
N VAL A 416 41.86 19.06 21.74
CA VAL A 416 41.55 17.75 22.29
C VAL A 416 41.06 16.82 21.18
N LEU A 417 41.67 15.64 21.10
CA LEU A 417 41.23 14.56 20.21
C LEU A 417 40.57 13.46 21.03
N VAL A 418 39.40 13.01 20.60
CA VAL A 418 38.70 11.92 21.28
C VAL A 418 38.95 10.61 20.56
N SER A 419 39.22 9.57 21.34
CA SER A 419 39.42 8.20 20.88
C SER A 419 38.43 7.27 21.59
N ILE A 420 38.24 6.06 21.05
CA ILE A 420 37.31 5.08 21.62
C ILE A 420 38.03 3.75 21.78
N LEU A 421 37.93 3.17 22.98
CA LEU A 421 38.54 1.89 23.36
C LEU A 421 37.52 0.97 24.02
N GLY A 422 37.79 -0.33 23.95
CA GLY A 422 37.12 -1.31 24.81
C GLY A 422 37.77 -1.35 26.20
N THR A 423 37.16 -2.08 27.13
CA THR A 423 37.66 -2.25 28.50
C THR A 423 39.05 -2.90 28.59
N ASN A 424 39.51 -3.54 27.51
CA ASN A 424 40.86 -4.13 27.39
C ASN A 424 41.95 -3.11 26.99
N LEU A 425 41.60 -1.85 26.74
CA LEU A 425 42.52 -0.76 26.35
C LEU A 425 43.34 -1.05 25.09
N ASP A 426 42.86 -1.95 24.23
CA ASP A 426 43.55 -2.37 23.02
C ASP A 426 43.18 -1.46 21.85
N LEU A 427 44.11 -0.59 21.45
CA LEU A 427 43.96 0.32 20.30
C LEU A 427 43.68 -0.44 18.99
N THR A 428 44.09 -1.71 18.86
CA THR A 428 43.87 -2.48 17.62
C THR A 428 42.42 -2.94 17.43
N LYS A 429 41.56 -2.80 18.45
CA LYS A 429 40.17 -3.29 18.40
C LYS A 429 39.16 -2.30 17.83
N THR A 430 39.53 -1.04 17.65
CA THR A 430 38.65 -0.02 17.07
C THR A 430 39.30 0.63 15.86
N ARG A 431 38.51 1.02 14.85
CA ARG A 431 39.05 1.71 13.65
C ARG A 431 39.81 3.00 14.02
N VAL A 432 39.29 3.72 15.02
CA VAL A 432 39.92 4.93 15.56
C VAL A 432 41.21 4.58 16.28
N GLY A 433 41.22 3.57 17.14
CA GLY A 433 42.42 3.12 17.84
C GLY A 433 43.51 2.63 16.90
N ILE A 434 43.16 1.91 15.82
CA ILE A 434 44.10 1.50 14.77
C ILE A 434 44.73 2.74 14.11
N SER A 435 43.95 3.80 13.88
CA SER A 435 44.48 5.07 13.35
C SER A 435 45.46 5.71 14.32
N PHE A 436 45.15 5.77 15.62
CA PHE A 436 46.08 6.25 16.64
C PHE A 436 47.36 5.41 16.69
N GLN A 437 47.25 4.08 16.67
CA GLN A 437 48.39 3.17 16.68
C GLN A 437 49.29 3.34 15.44
N LYS A 438 48.70 3.62 14.28
CA LYS A 438 49.43 3.80 13.02
C LYS A 438 50.17 5.14 12.96
N ASN A 439 49.51 6.23 13.37
CA ASN A 439 50.09 7.58 13.30
C ASN A 439 50.98 7.89 14.51
N CYS A 440 50.75 7.24 15.66
CA CYS A 440 51.60 7.34 16.84
C CYS A 440 51.78 5.96 17.52
N PRO A 441 52.77 5.16 17.09
CA PRO A 441 53.00 3.80 17.61
C PRO A 441 53.30 3.73 19.12
N VAL A 442 53.91 4.77 19.68
CA VAL A 442 54.26 4.85 21.11
C VAL A 442 53.06 5.13 22.01
N HIS A 443 51.93 5.55 21.44
CA HIS A 443 50.75 6.00 22.18
C HIS A 443 50.10 4.90 23.03
N SER A 444 50.16 3.63 22.60
CA SER A 444 49.62 2.50 23.39
C SER A 444 50.23 2.41 24.79
N ASN A 445 51.52 2.72 24.91
CA ASN A 445 52.21 2.73 26.20
C ASN A 445 51.78 3.91 27.07
N GLU A 446 51.51 5.07 26.48
CA GLU A 446 51.00 6.25 27.18
C GLU A 446 49.60 6.00 27.75
N VAL A 447 48.70 5.38 26.97
CA VAL A 447 47.35 5.01 27.42
C VAL A 447 47.42 4.06 28.63
N LYS A 448 48.27 3.03 28.57
CA LYS A 448 48.45 2.08 29.67
C LYS A 448 48.98 2.76 30.93
N ARG A 449 49.96 3.67 30.81
CA ARG A 449 50.49 4.43 31.95
C ARG A 449 49.42 5.34 32.57
N SER A 450 48.67 6.09 31.77
CA SER A 450 47.58 6.94 32.25
C SER A 450 46.46 6.14 32.92
N TYR A 451 46.14 4.93 32.43
CA TYR A 451 45.13 4.08 33.06
C TYR A 451 45.53 3.63 34.47
N LEU A 452 46.81 3.33 34.72
CA LEU A 452 47.28 2.89 36.04
C LEU A 452 47.11 3.94 37.14
N THR A 453 46.98 5.22 36.78
CA THR A 453 46.80 6.32 37.74
C THR A 453 45.37 6.47 38.27
N ASN A 454 44.37 5.81 37.66
CA ASN A 454 42.97 5.93 38.08
C ASN A 454 42.26 4.58 38.01
N ARG A 455 41.72 4.06 39.12
CA ARG A 455 41.04 2.75 39.12
C ARG A 455 39.64 2.89 38.52
N ASN A 456 39.48 2.38 37.30
CA ASN A 456 38.22 2.23 36.56
C ASN A 456 37.59 3.52 35.97
N PRO A 457 38.32 4.28 35.12
CA PRO A 457 37.82 5.53 34.55
C PRO A 457 36.87 5.32 33.37
N SER A 458 35.87 6.20 33.19
CA SER A 458 35.03 6.23 31.98
C SER A 458 35.76 6.85 30.78
N VAL A 459 36.78 7.67 31.06
CA VAL A 459 37.70 8.28 30.08
C VAL A 459 39.13 8.24 30.61
N VAL A 460 40.07 7.78 29.79
CA VAL A 460 41.52 7.87 30.07
C VAL A 460 42.10 9.04 29.28
N THR A 461 42.72 9.99 29.98
CA THR A 461 43.35 11.16 29.35
C THR A 461 44.85 10.97 29.25
N VAL A 462 45.41 11.20 28.06
CA VAL A 462 46.85 11.37 27.84
C VAL A 462 47.10 12.84 27.54
N ASN A 463 47.77 13.53 28.46
CA ASN A 463 48.13 14.94 28.31
C ASN A 463 49.43 15.07 27.51
N LYS A 464 49.46 15.99 26.54
CA LYS A 464 50.59 16.24 25.62
C LYS A 464 51.18 14.95 25.03
N PRO A 465 50.36 14.12 24.35
CA PRO A 465 50.80 12.85 23.78
C PRO A 465 51.94 13.06 22.77
N GLN A 466 52.96 12.21 22.84
CA GLN A 466 54.09 12.30 21.94
C GLN A 466 53.64 12.08 20.48
N GLY A 467 54.10 12.91 19.55
CA GLY A 467 53.82 12.73 18.11
C GLY A 467 52.43 13.17 17.63
N LEU A 468 51.58 13.74 18.49
CA LEU A 468 50.30 14.34 18.11
C LEU A 468 50.28 15.83 18.48
N ASN A 469 49.77 16.66 17.56
CA ASN A 469 49.69 18.11 17.76
C ASN A 469 48.36 18.49 18.44
N CYS A 470 48.19 18.07 19.69
CA CYS A 470 47.05 18.40 20.55
C CYS A 470 47.48 18.52 22.03
N LEU A 471 46.68 19.22 22.83
CA LEU A 471 46.92 19.37 24.27
C LEU A 471 46.62 18.08 25.04
N ALA A 472 45.61 17.31 24.61
CA ALA A 472 45.29 16.02 25.20
C ALA A 472 44.59 15.07 24.21
N VAL A 473 44.67 13.77 24.48
CA VAL A 473 43.80 12.74 23.87
C VAL A 473 42.95 12.10 24.95
N CYS A 474 41.62 12.14 24.77
CA CYS A 474 40.66 11.54 25.68
C CYS A 474 40.14 10.22 25.11
N HIS A 475 40.52 9.09 25.71
CA HIS A 475 40.06 7.76 25.32
C HIS A 475 38.79 7.38 26.07
N VAL A 476 37.65 7.43 25.41
CA VAL A 476 36.36 6.99 25.94
C VAL A 476 36.32 5.46 25.97
N ILE A 477 36.08 4.88 27.15
CA ILE A 477 35.97 3.42 27.32
C ILE A 477 34.50 3.01 27.18
N LEU A 478 34.21 2.14 26.22
CA LEU A 478 32.87 1.62 25.96
C LEU A 478 32.81 0.09 26.05
N GLU A 479 31.61 -0.39 26.35
CA GLU A 479 31.19 -1.79 26.26
C GLU A 479 30.17 -1.93 25.13
N PRO A 480 29.82 -3.15 24.66
CA PRO A 480 28.74 -3.35 23.71
C PRO A 480 27.41 -2.75 24.17
N TRP A 481 26.60 -2.28 23.21
CA TRP A 481 25.35 -1.58 23.48
C TRP A 481 24.39 -2.37 24.37
N ASP A 482 24.02 -1.74 25.48
CA ASP A 482 23.01 -2.17 26.42
C ASP A 482 22.01 -1.02 26.64
N PRO A 483 20.71 -1.23 26.34
CA PRO A 483 19.71 -0.16 26.37
C PRO A 483 19.42 0.41 27.77
N HIS A 484 19.84 -0.27 28.84
CA HIS A 484 19.58 0.18 30.22
C HIS A 484 20.74 0.99 30.81
N THR A 485 21.98 0.71 30.40
CA THR A 485 23.19 1.26 31.03
C THR A 485 24.05 2.10 30.09
N SER A 486 24.03 1.84 28.78
CA SER A 486 24.96 2.47 27.84
C SER A 486 24.71 3.96 27.64
N GLU A 487 23.44 4.42 27.72
CA GLU A 487 23.13 5.85 27.62
C GLU A 487 23.79 6.65 28.75
N ASN A 488 23.65 6.18 29.99
CA ASN A 488 24.22 6.86 31.15
C ASN A 488 25.75 6.84 31.13
N LYS A 489 26.36 5.69 30.79
CA LYS A 489 27.82 5.55 30.66
C LYS A 489 28.40 6.47 29.59
N LEU A 490 27.78 6.53 28.41
CA LEU A 490 28.21 7.42 27.33
C LEU A 490 28.03 8.91 27.71
N SER A 491 26.93 9.24 28.38
CA SER A 491 26.69 10.60 28.87
C SER A 491 27.76 11.04 29.88
N GLN A 492 28.11 10.18 30.83
CA GLN A 492 29.18 10.44 31.81
C GLN A 492 30.54 10.62 31.14
N ALA A 493 30.86 9.75 30.16
CA ALA A 493 32.12 9.86 29.43
C ALA A 493 32.22 11.18 28.65
N ILE A 494 31.16 11.61 27.96
CA ILE A 494 31.16 12.89 27.23
C ILE A 494 31.33 14.08 28.19
N GLN A 495 30.66 14.05 29.35
CA GLN A 495 30.85 15.08 30.38
C GLN A 495 32.28 15.10 30.92
N GLN A 496 32.88 13.93 31.13
CA GLN A 496 34.29 13.84 31.54
C GLN A 496 35.20 14.43 30.46
N VAL A 497 34.98 14.14 29.17
CA VAL A 497 35.75 14.76 28.07
C VAL A 497 35.71 16.30 28.12
N PHE A 498 34.53 16.90 28.38
CA PHE A 498 34.43 18.36 28.52
C PHE A 498 35.17 18.91 29.74
N ASN A 499 35.17 18.17 30.86
CA ASN A 499 35.90 18.56 32.06
C ASN A 499 37.41 18.51 31.84
N GLU A 500 37.91 17.46 31.18
CA GLU A 500 39.32 17.33 30.80
C GLU A 500 39.73 18.45 29.83
N ALA A 501 38.89 18.75 28.84
CA ALA A 501 39.11 19.85 27.90
C ALA A 501 39.20 21.21 28.62
N ARG A 502 38.36 21.44 29.64
CA ARG A 502 38.42 22.63 30.49
C ARG A 502 39.73 22.70 31.27
N GLN A 503 40.18 21.60 31.87
CA GLN A 503 41.41 21.57 32.67
C GLN A 503 42.66 21.90 31.85
N VAL A 504 42.71 21.46 30.58
CA VAL A 504 43.83 21.78 29.68
C VAL A 504 43.67 23.11 28.94
N GLY A 505 42.57 23.84 29.16
CA GLY A 505 42.30 25.13 28.50
C GLY A 505 42.03 25.03 27.00
N ALA A 506 41.44 23.92 26.54
CA ALA A 506 41.17 23.66 25.13
C ALA A 506 40.16 24.66 24.54
N ARG A 507 40.40 25.09 23.29
CA ARG A 507 39.46 25.89 22.49
C ARG A 507 38.74 25.03 21.44
N SER A 508 39.24 23.82 21.18
CA SER A 508 38.66 22.94 20.16
C SER A 508 38.71 21.45 20.51
N ILE A 509 37.63 20.73 20.18
CA ILE A 509 37.49 19.29 20.45
C ILE A 509 37.03 18.56 19.19
N SER A 510 37.66 17.44 18.85
CA SER A 510 37.23 16.55 17.76
C SER A 510 36.76 15.19 18.27
N PHE A 511 35.51 14.85 17.97
CA PHE A 511 34.90 13.56 18.28
C PHE A 511 34.83 12.66 17.03
N PRO A 512 35.22 11.39 17.15
CA PRO A 512 34.86 10.35 16.18
C PRO A 512 33.42 9.88 16.40
N ALA A 513 32.93 8.97 15.56
CA ALA A 513 31.66 8.29 15.81
C ALA A 513 31.74 7.42 17.07
N LEU A 514 31.07 7.86 18.15
CA LEU A 514 31.09 7.23 19.47
C LEU A 514 30.23 5.97 19.51
N GLY A 515 30.84 4.79 19.48
CA GLY A 515 30.15 3.51 19.69
C GLY A 515 29.32 2.98 18.51
N CYS A 516 29.03 3.79 17.48
CA CYS A 516 28.22 3.39 16.32
C CYS A 516 28.85 2.32 15.41
N GLY A 517 30.13 1.99 15.63
CA GLY A 517 30.85 0.99 14.83
C GLY A 517 30.55 -0.46 15.23
N ALA A 518 31.06 -1.41 14.43
CA ALA A 518 30.83 -2.84 14.62
C ALA A 518 31.26 -3.38 16.00
N ALA A 519 32.23 -2.73 16.67
CA ALA A 519 32.76 -3.16 17.97
C ALA A 519 31.77 -2.97 19.12
N PHE A 520 30.95 -1.92 19.10
CA PHE A 520 30.06 -1.57 20.21
C PHE A 520 28.58 -1.52 19.82
N LYS A 521 28.24 -1.37 18.53
CA LYS A 521 26.88 -1.46 17.97
C LYS A 521 25.86 -0.49 18.60
N PHE A 522 26.29 0.71 18.99
CA PHE A 522 25.36 1.72 19.50
C PHE A 522 24.42 2.20 18.38
N PRO A 523 23.11 2.36 18.63
CA PRO A 523 22.20 2.96 17.65
C PRO A 523 22.59 4.42 17.37
N SER A 524 22.79 4.75 16.08
CA SER A 524 23.23 6.08 15.63
C SER A 524 22.34 7.23 16.14
N SER A 525 21.03 7.00 16.15
CA SER A 525 20.03 7.96 16.64
C SER A 525 20.15 8.23 18.15
N HIS A 526 20.48 7.20 18.95
CA HIS A 526 20.66 7.34 20.39
C HIS A 526 21.97 8.08 20.69
N VAL A 527 23.06 7.73 20.01
CA VAL A 527 24.35 8.42 20.14
C VAL A 527 24.23 9.90 19.77
N ALA A 528 23.56 10.23 18.67
CA ALA A 528 23.31 11.61 18.28
C ALA A 528 22.54 12.37 19.38
N ASN A 529 21.45 11.81 19.90
CA ASN A 529 20.69 12.41 20.99
C ASN A 529 21.55 12.64 22.24
N ILE A 530 22.37 11.65 22.64
CA ILE A 530 23.21 11.73 23.84
C ILE A 530 24.30 12.80 23.68
N ILE A 531 24.95 12.89 22.52
CA ILE A 531 25.95 13.93 22.23
C ILE A 531 25.33 15.32 22.42
N PHE A 532 24.20 15.60 21.77
CA PHE A 532 23.57 16.92 21.82
C PHE A 532 22.95 17.25 23.19
N LYS A 533 22.43 16.26 23.91
CA LYS A 533 21.97 16.42 25.30
C LYS A 533 23.09 16.91 26.21
N ASN A 534 24.30 16.39 26.05
CA ASN A 534 25.47 16.79 26.84
C ASN A 534 26.07 18.14 26.40
N PHE A 535 25.97 18.48 25.11
CA PHE A 535 26.41 19.80 24.63
C PHE A 535 25.61 20.94 25.27
N ASN A 536 24.32 20.74 25.56
CA ASN A 536 23.50 21.73 26.25
C ASN A 536 23.77 21.86 27.76
N MET A 537 24.37 20.85 28.40
CA MET A 537 24.53 20.80 29.85
C MET A 537 25.94 21.20 30.35
N SER A 538 26.97 21.25 29.48
CA SER A 538 28.36 21.22 29.95
C SER A 538 29.36 22.06 29.15
N MET A 539 28.92 22.90 28.21
CA MET A 539 29.84 23.72 27.40
C MET A 539 30.50 24.85 28.19
N ASP A 540 31.83 24.93 28.06
CA ASP A 540 32.66 26.01 28.58
C ASP A 540 32.55 27.27 27.72
N ARG A 541 32.73 28.46 28.31
CA ARG A 541 32.68 29.76 27.60
C ARG A 541 33.85 29.95 26.63
N ASN A 542 34.94 29.20 26.82
CA ASN A 542 36.18 29.33 26.06
C ASN A 542 36.26 28.43 24.80
N LEU A 543 35.29 27.53 24.58
CA LEU A 543 35.31 26.63 23.43
C LEU A 543 34.90 27.38 22.15
N GLU A 544 35.75 27.33 21.11
CA GLU A 544 35.54 27.97 19.82
C GLU A 544 35.06 26.99 18.74
N ARG A 545 35.40 25.70 18.85
CA ARG A 545 35.09 24.71 17.79
C ARG A 545 34.87 23.29 18.31
N ILE A 546 33.77 22.66 17.90
CA ILE A 546 33.54 21.22 18.06
C ILE A 546 33.44 20.58 16.69
N VAL A 547 34.21 19.52 16.44
CA VAL A 547 34.17 18.74 15.19
C VAL A 547 33.60 17.35 15.47
N LEU A 548 32.57 16.96 14.73
CA LEU A 548 32.01 15.60 14.76
C LEU A 548 32.31 14.90 13.44
N LEU A 549 33.04 13.79 13.50
CA LEU A 549 33.33 12.95 12.34
C LEU A 549 32.29 11.83 12.23
N ALA A 550 31.52 11.86 11.15
CA ALA A 550 30.46 10.88 10.88
C ALA A 550 30.59 10.34 9.45
N PRO A 551 31.54 9.43 9.19
CA PRO A 551 31.72 8.84 7.86
C PRO A 551 30.57 7.93 7.44
N ASP A 552 29.74 7.47 8.40
CA ASP A 552 28.52 6.74 8.11
C ASP A 552 27.38 7.70 7.73
N PRO A 553 26.73 7.54 6.56
CA PRO A 553 25.67 8.44 6.11
C PRO A 553 24.46 8.51 7.04
N THR A 554 24.13 7.42 7.73
CA THR A 554 23.00 7.36 8.66
C THR A 554 23.31 8.18 9.90
N PHE A 555 24.48 7.98 10.50
CA PHE A 555 24.93 8.77 11.64
C PHE A 555 25.15 10.24 11.29
N PHE A 556 25.66 10.55 10.09
CA PHE A 556 25.75 11.92 9.59
C PHE A 556 24.37 12.58 9.49
N SER A 557 23.39 11.88 8.93
CA SER A 557 22.00 12.35 8.84
C SER A 557 21.38 12.56 10.22
N ASP A 558 21.60 11.63 11.15
CA ASP A 558 21.11 11.73 12.54
C ASP A 558 21.71 12.93 13.27
N LEU A 559 23.04 13.14 13.16
CA LEU A 559 23.70 14.31 13.75
C LEU A 559 23.22 15.61 13.12
N ASN A 560 23.06 15.66 11.80
CA ASN A 560 22.56 16.83 11.09
C ASN A 560 21.10 17.14 11.49
N SER A 561 20.26 16.11 11.59
CA SER A 561 18.88 16.22 12.06
C SER A 561 18.81 16.78 13.48
N GLN A 562 19.63 16.29 14.40
CA GLN A 562 19.66 16.81 15.77
C GLN A 562 20.24 18.23 15.85
N ALA A 563 21.34 18.51 15.13
CA ALA A 563 21.94 19.83 15.08
C ALA A 563 20.99 20.88 14.49
N SER A 564 20.28 20.56 13.40
CA SER A 564 19.36 21.49 12.75
C SER A 564 18.14 21.87 13.60
N LYS A 565 17.73 20.99 14.54
CA LYS A 565 16.69 21.30 15.53
C LYS A 565 17.16 22.28 16.61
N LEU A 566 18.45 22.27 16.92
CA LEU A 566 19.02 23.00 18.05
C LEU A 566 19.72 24.30 17.65
N TYR A 567 20.32 24.34 16.46
CA TYR A 567 21.21 25.42 16.02
C TYR A 567 20.89 25.89 14.60
N ARG A 568 21.06 27.20 14.32
CA ARG A 568 20.87 27.76 12.97
C ARG A 568 22.04 27.39 12.06
N ALA A 569 21.75 26.88 10.86
CA ALA A 569 22.75 26.56 9.84
C ALA A 569 23.35 27.85 9.24
N HIS A 570 24.68 27.92 9.13
CA HIS A 570 25.34 29.05 8.46
C HIS A 570 25.46 28.74 6.96
N HIS A 571 24.64 29.38 6.12
CA HIS A 571 24.88 29.36 4.67
C HIS A 571 25.90 30.46 4.35
N GLN A 572 27.16 30.10 4.09
CA GLN A 572 28.06 30.99 3.36
C GLN A 572 27.72 30.88 1.87
N ALA A 573 27.02 31.88 1.33
CA ALA A 573 26.97 32.06 -0.12
C ALA A 573 28.35 32.55 -0.61
N PRO A 574 28.81 32.16 -1.81
CA PRO A 574 30.06 32.65 -2.37
C PRO A 574 29.98 34.15 -2.67
N ILE A 575 31.06 34.86 -2.36
CA ILE A 575 31.27 36.26 -2.74
C ILE A 575 31.39 36.33 -4.26
N ALA A 576 30.55 37.16 -4.91
CA ALA A 576 30.72 37.57 -6.30
C ALA A 576 30.76 39.10 -6.39
N VAL A 577 31.75 39.57 -7.15
CA VAL A 577 32.16 40.95 -7.45
C VAL A 577 31.08 41.70 -8.26
N PRO A 578 30.93 43.03 -8.11
CA PRO A 578 29.83 43.78 -8.71
C PRO A 578 30.12 44.20 -10.15
N THR A 579 29.11 44.15 -11.02
CA THR A 579 29.10 44.94 -12.28
C THR A 579 27.67 45.33 -12.67
N SER A 580 27.37 46.60 -12.43
CA SER A 580 26.69 47.62 -13.27
C SER A 580 25.44 47.35 -14.13
N VAL A 581 24.64 48.44 -14.19
CA VAL A 581 23.64 48.88 -15.20
C VAL A 581 22.21 48.38 -14.91
N ALA A 582 21.29 49.14 -14.28
CA ALA A 582 20.67 50.47 -14.53
C ALA A 582 19.35 50.36 -15.32
N GLN A 583 18.31 51.00 -14.74
CA GLN A 583 17.08 51.57 -15.33
C GLN A 583 16.02 50.59 -15.87
N ASP A 584 14.71 50.81 -15.75
CA ASP A 584 13.86 51.85 -15.16
C ASP A 584 12.43 51.26 -15.07
N ASN A 585 11.62 51.78 -14.13
CA ASN A 585 10.15 52.01 -14.15
C ASN A 585 9.20 50.87 -14.62
N GLU A 586 8.00 50.65 -14.08
CA GLU A 586 6.96 51.60 -13.74
C GLU A 586 5.85 50.91 -12.93
N VAL A 587 5.07 51.72 -12.22
CA VAL A 587 3.97 51.39 -11.32
C VAL A 587 2.72 51.01 -12.11
N GLU A 588 1.99 49.99 -11.68
CA GLU A 588 0.53 49.97 -11.86
C GLU A 588 -0.16 49.25 -10.68
N ASP A 589 -0.97 50.04 -9.97
CA ASP A 589 -1.97 49.63 -8.98
C ASP A 589 -3.04 48.77 -9.65
N THR A 590 -3.37 47.63 -9.05
CA THR A 590 -4.75 47.15 -9.00
C THR A 590 -5.02 46.51 -7.64
N SER A 591 -5.88 47.19 -6.88
CA SER A 591 -6.65 46.66 -5.77
C SER A 591 -7.53 45.50 -6.23
N ASP A 592 -7.51 44.37 -5.53
CA ASP A 592 -8.77 43.81 -5.04
C ASP A 592 -8.59 42.77 -3.93
N ASP A 593 -9.62 42.76 -3.09
CA ASP A 593 -9.85 42.01 -1.87
C ASP A 593 -9.59 40.50 -1.96
N SER A 594 -8.86 39.99 -0.97
CA SER A 594 -9.33 39.00 0.01
C SER A 594 -8.12 38.26 0.59
N SER A 595 -7.65 38.74 1.74
CA SER A 595 -6.75 37.97 2.58
C SER A 595 -7.54 36.81 3.21
N GLU A 596 -7.65 35.70 2.49
CA GLU A 596 -7.93 34.41 3.13
C GLU A 596 -6.71 34.07 3.98
N ASP A 597 -6.93 34.10 5.30
CA ASP A 597 -6.05 33.55 6.32
C ASP A 597 -5.46 32.23 5.82
N SER A 598 -4.13 32.16 5.75
CA SER A 598 -3.42 30.95 5.37
C SER A 598 -3.77 29.85 6.38
N ASP A 599 -4.66 28.96 5.95
CA ASP A 599 -5.13 27.80 6.69
C ASP A 599 -3.94 27.04 7.30
N ASP A 600 -3.95 26.97 8.63
CA ASP A 600 -3.22 25.98 9.43
C ASP A 600 -3.26 24.63 8.71
N GLU A 601 -2.09 24.15 8.27
CA GLU A 601 -1.86 22.88 7.58
C GLU A 601 -2.63 21.73 8.28
N LEU A 602 -3.85 21.47 7.80
CA LEU A 602 -4.74 20.43 8.31
C LEU A 602 -4.06 19.10 8.00
N LEU A 603 -3.69 18.37 9.06
CA LEU A 603 -3.06 17.05 9.00
C LEU A 603 -3.91 16.07 8.17
N LYS A 604 -3.60 15.98 6.87
CA LYS A 604 -3.90 14.80 6.07
C LYS A 604 -2.83 13.77 6.41
N ILE A 605 -3.23 12.63 6.95
CA ILE A 605 -2.36 11.46 6.89
C ILE A 605 -2.26 11.10 5.41
N ASP A 606 -1.10 11.35 4.80
CA ASP A 606 -0.83 10.89 3.44
C ASP A 606 -0.77 9.36 3.44
N TYR A 607 -1.82 8.75 2.90
CA TYR A 607 -1.80 7.35 2.50
C TYR A 607 -0.99 7.23 1.21
N PRO A 608 -0.36 6.08 0.94
CA PRO A 608 0.61 5.96 -0.13
C PRO A 608 -0.05 6.27 -1.47
N SER A 609 0.23 7.46 -2.03
CA SER A 609 -0.07 7.76 -3.42
C SER A 609 0.96 7.00 -4.26
N GLN A 610 0.47 6.07 -5.09
CA GLN A 610 1.33 5.14 -5.80
C GLN A 610 2.35 5.85 -6.70
N GLU A 611 3.64 5.68 -6.40
CA GLU A 611 4.66 5.70 -7.44
C GLU A 611 4.63 4.38 -8.21
N LYS A 612 3.95 4.33 -9.36
CA LYS A 612 4.16 3.37 -10.46
C LYS A 612 4.54 1.92 -10.07
N THR A 613 3.85 1.34 -9.09
CA THR A 613 3.82 -0.11 -8.90
C THR A 613 2.36 -0.53 -8.92
N GLN A 614 2.01 -1.33 -9.92
CA GLN A 614 0.68 -1.80 -10.27
C GLN A 614 0.10 -2.67 -9.13
N CYS A 615 -0.40 -2.04 -8.05
CA CYS A 615 -1.14 -2.73 -7.00
C CYS A 615 -2.58 -2.90 -7.48
N SER A 616 -3.00 -4.15 -7.69
CA SER A 616 -4.36 -4.47 -8.11
C SER A 616 -5.33 -4.22 -6.94
N THR A 617 -6.31 -3.33 -7.17
CA THR A 617 -7.45 -3.03 -6.29
C THR A 617 -8.74 -3.70 -6.79
N GLU A 618 -8.58 -4.76 -7.58
CA GLU A 618 -9.67 -5.48 -8.24
C GLU A 618 -10.16 -6.63 -7.37
N LEU A 619 -11.48 -6.70 -7.20
CA LEU A 619 -12.19 -7.83 -6.61
C LEU A 619 -13.05 -8.47 -7.71
N VAL A 620 -13.01 -9.79 -7.85
CA VAL A 620 -13.73 -10.50 -8.91
C VAL A 620 -14.90 -11.27 -8.30
N ILE A 621 -16.10 -11.05 -8.80
CA ILE A 621 -17.30 -11.81 -8.39
C ILE A 621 -17.76 -12.64 -9.59
N MET A 622 -17.98 -13.94 -9.39
CA MET A 622 -18.50 -14.87 -10.39
C MET A 622 -19.77 -15.57 -9.89
N ALA A 623 -20.79 -15.66 -10.73
CA ALA A 623 -22.04 -16.37 -10.46
C ALA A 623 -22.68 -16.88 -11.77
N LEU A 624 -23.79 -17.63 -11.69
CA LEU A 624 -24.45 -18.21 -12.86
C LEU A 624 -25.20 -17.19 -13.73
N ASN A 625 -25.72 -16.09 -13.18
CA ASN A 625 -26.45 -15.08 -13.96
C ASN A 625 -26.00 -13.64 -13.65
N HIS A 626 -26.29 -12.69 -14.55
CA HIS A 626 -25.88 -11.28 -14.39
C HIS A 626 -26.54 -10.58 -13.20
N HIS A 627 -27.83 -10.85 -12.97
CA HIS A 627 -28.58 -10.30 -11.83
C HIS A 627 -27.94 -10.70 -10.49
N ASP A 628 -27.48 -11.94 -10.39
CA ASP A 628 -26.84 -12.45 -9.18
C ASP A 628 -25.51 -11.74 -8.90
N VAL A 629 -24.73 -11.46 -9.95
CA VAL A 629 -23.44 -10.75 -9.82
C VAL A 629 -23.62 -9.32 -9.32
N ASP A 630 -24.59 -8.58 -9.88
CA ASP A 630 -24.84 -7.19 -9.48
C ASP A 630 -25.42 -7.09 -8.07
N ASP A 631 -26.33 -7.99 -7.69
CA ASP A 631 -26.88 -8.04 -6.34
C ASP A 631 -25.84 -8.46 -5.32
N LEU A 632 -24.99 -9.45 -5.63
CA LEU A 632 -23.85 -9.84 -4.79
C LEU A 632 -22.89 -8.66 -4.61
N LYS A 633 -22.58 -7.92 -5.69
CA LYS A 633 -21.73 -6.72 -5.59
C LYS A 633 -22.32 -5.69 -4.63
N LYS A 634 -23.63 -5.40 -4.72
CA LYS A 634 -24.31 -4.45 -3.80
C LYS A 634 -24.26 -4.94 -2.36
N GLN A 635 -24.50 -6.24 -2.11
CA GLN A 635 -24.45 -6.83 -0.77
C GLN A 635 -23.04 -6.79 -0.18
N VAL A 636 -22.02 -7.17 -0.95
CA VAL A 636 -20.61 -7.09 -0.54
C VAL A 636 -20.20 -5.64 -0.29
N GLN A 637 -20.66 -4.68 -1.11
CA GLN A 637 -20.42 -3.26 -0.90
C GLN A 637 -21.00 -2.75 0.41
N GLN A 638 -22.20 -3.20 0.78
CA GLN A 638 -22.84 -2.82 2.05
C GLN A 638 -22.11 -3.42 3.26
N GLU A 639 -21.74 -4.71 3.19
CA GLU A 639 -20.93 -5.39 4.21
C GLU A 639 -19.57 -4.69 4.42
N ILE A 640 -18.91 -4.28 3.34
CA ILE A 640 -17.66 -3.50 3.41
C ILE A 640 -17.87 -2.20 4.18
N LYS A 641 -18.93 -1.44 3.90
CA LYS A 641 -19.22 -0.18 4.60
C LYS A 641 -19.46 -0.41 6.09
N GLU A 642 -20.21 -1.45 6.43
CA GLU A 642 -20.60 -1.75 7.81
C GLU A 642 -19.44 -2.27 8.65
N LYS A 643 -18.63 -3.18 8.10
CA LYS A 643 -17.58 -3.88 8.87
C LYS A 643 -16.19 -3.28 8.75
N CYS A 644 -15.87 -2.66 7.61
CA CYS A 644 -14.50 -2.17 7.35
C CYS A 644 -14.36 -0.64 7.43
N LEU A 645 -15.46 0.12 7.34
CA LEU A 645 -15.45 1.57 7.22
C LEU A 645 -16.30 2.26 8.30
N HIS A 646 -16.30 1.71 9.51
CA HIS A 646 -16.92 2.36 10.66
C HIS A 646 -16.28 3.72 10.91
N VAL A 647 -17.08 4.75 11.19
CA VAL A 647 -16.61 6.11 11.46
C VAL A 647 -17.06 6.54 12.85
N ASP A 648 -16.13 7.09 13.62
CA ASP A 648 -16.40 7.72 14.91
C ASP A 648 -15.63 9.06 15.02
N TYR A 649 -16.04 9.89 15.97
CA TYR A 649 -15.53 11.24 16.17
C TYR A 649 -15.01 11.43 17.59
N PHE A 650 -13.89 12.14 17.71
CA PHE A 650 -13.35 12.60 18.99
C PHE A 650 -13.22 14.13 18.97
N ASN A 651 -14.10 14.83 19.70
CA ASN A 651 -14.16 16.30 19.70
C ASN A 651 -13.86 16.85 21.10
N GLN A 652 -12.92 17.78 21.20
CA GLN A 652 -12.59 18.50 22.44
C GLN A 652 -12.14 19.94 22.11
N ASP A 653 -12.65 20.94 22.82
CA ASP A 653 -12.46 22.38 22.50
C ASP A 653 -10.99 22.83 22.60
N VAL A 654 -10.22 22.11 23.42
CA VAL A 654 -8.81 22.38 23.74
C VAL A 654 -7.81 21.70 22.77
N LEU A 655 -8.27 20.90 21.80
CA LEU A 655 -7.38 20.17 20.88
C LEU A 655 -6.54 21.09 19.99
N LYS A 656 -6.92 22.37 19.84
CA LYS A 656 -6.10 23.38 19.13
C LYS A 656 -4.72 23.58 19.76
N PHE A 657 -4.61 23.42 21.07
CA PHE A 657 -3.36 23.63 21.83
C PHE A 657 -2.62 22.33 22.14
N TRP A 658 -3.04 21.21 21.56
CA TRP A 658 -2.50 19.90 21.92
C TRP A 658 -1.09 19.67 21.33
N PRO A 659 -0.09 19.18 22.10
CA PRO A 659 1.31 19.08 21.64
C PRO A 659 1.50 18.21 20.39
N GLN A 660 2.50 18.56 19.58
CA GLN A 660 2.84 17.81 18.36
C GLN A 660 3.28 16.38 18.64
N GLU A 661 3.89 16.11 19.80
CA GLU A 661 4.28 14.75 20.21
C GLU A 661 3.08 13.82 20.42
N SER A 662 2.03 14.30 21.09
CA SER A 662 0.77 13.56 21.23
C SER A 662 0.13 13.31 19.87
N ARG A 663 0.20 14.27 18.94
CA ARG A 663 -0.27 14.09 17.55
C ARG A 663 0.52 12.99 16.83
N LYS A 664 1.84 12.95 17.00
CA LYS A 664 2.68 11.88 16.43
C LYS A 664 2.31 10.51 16.97
N LYS A 665 2.09 10.39 18.28
CA LYS A 665 1.64 9.12 18.90
C LYS A 665 0.30 8.65 18.34
N ILE A 666 -0.65 9.57 18.11
CA ILE A 666 -1.93 9.26 17.46
C ILE A 666 -1.70 8.68 16.06
N ILE A 667 -0.86 9.33 15.24
CA ILE A 667 -0.55 8.84 13.89
C ILE A 667 0.15 7.47 13.94
N ASP A 668 1.12 7.29 14.83
CA ASP A 668 1.86 6.05 14.97
C ASP A 668 0.94 4.90 15.46
N ASN A 669 0.01 5.18 16.37
CA ASN A 669 -0.96 4.20 16.83
C ASN A 669 -2.03 3.89 15.76
N ALA A 670 -2.46 4.90 15.01
CA ALA A 670 -3.38 4.74 13.88
C ALA A 670 -2.81 3.77 12.83
N LYS A 671 -1.51 3.90 12.51
CA LYS A 671 -0.80 2.98 11.62
C LYS A 671 -0.79 1.54 12.15
N LYS A 672 -0.52 1.36 13.45
CA LYS A 672 -0.50 0.02 14.11
C LYS A 672 -1.87 -0.64 14.08
N LEU A 673 -2.93 0.09 14.43
CA LEU A 673 -4.30 -0.41 14.42
C LEU A 673 -4.88 -0.53 13.00
N THR A 674 -4.25 0.10 12.01
CA THR A 674 -4.72 0.19 10.63
C THR A 674 -6.06 0.92 10.56
N VAL A 675 -6.11 2.08 11.22
CA VAL A 675 -7.22 3.01 11.20
C VAL A 675 -6.80 4.30 10.52
N TRP A 676 -7.77 4.93 9.88
CA TRP A 676 -7.65 6.24 9.29
C TRP A 676 -8.02 7.32 10.30
N VAL A 677 -7.20 8.36 10.40
CA VAL A 677 -7.45 9.48 11.32
C VAL A 677 -7.18 10.79 10.60
N GLU A 678 -8.15 11.71 10.62
CA GLU A 678 -7.99 13.06 10.06
C GLU A 678 -8.46 14.09 11.07
N ARG A 679 -7.71 15.19 11.17
CA ARG A 679 -8.13 16.34 11.98
C ARG A 679 -9.14 17.14 11.16
N SER A 680 -10.34 17.35 11.69
CA SER A 680 -11.39 18.10 11.02
C SER A 680 -12.16 18.98 11.99
N ARG A 681 -12.78 20.05 11.48
CA ARG A 681 -13.76 20.83 12.24
C ARG A 681 -15.08 20.07 12.27
N HIS A 682 -15.62 19.87 13.46
CA HIS A 682 -16.89 19.20 13.65
C HIS A 682 -18.01 20.00 12.94
N PRO A 683 -18.89 19.36 12.13
CA PRO A 683 -19.82 20.07 11.26
C PRO A 683 -20.78 21.03 12.00
N LYS A 684 -21.20 20.65 13.22
CA LYS A 684 -22.20 21.38 14.00
C LYS A 684 -21.60 22.41 14.95
N THR A 685 -20.50 22.07 15.61
CA THR A 685 -19.93 22.88 16.71
C THR A 685 -18.73 23.71 16.27
N LYS A 686 -18.20 23.47 15.06
CA LYS A 686 -16.96 24.05 14.52
C LYS A 686 -15.69 23.73 15.33
N TYR A 687 -15.81 23.01 16.45
CA TYR A 687 -14.66 22.55 17.24
C TYR A 687 -13.73 21.67 16.43
N ILE A 688 -12.44 21.82 16.67
CA ILE A 688 -11.43 20.99 16.03
C ILE A 688 -11.41 19.63 16.74
N GLY A 689 -11.62 18.55 15.99
CA GLY A 689 -11.62 17.18 16.49
C GLY A 689 -10.89 16.21 15.54
N TYR A 690 -10.99 14.92 15.83
CA TYR A 690 -10.51 13.84 14.98
C TYR A 690 -11.67 13.01 14.44
N ILE A 691 -11.65 12.77 13.14
CA ILE A 691 -12.47 11.77 12.47
C ILE A 691 -11.63 10.49 12.41
N ILE A 692 -12.18 9.38 12.91
CA ILE A 692 -11.52 8.08 12.96
C ILE A 692 -12.34 7.13 12.09
N LYS A 693 -11.70 6.42 11.15
CA LYS A 693 -12.36 5.47 10.24
C LYS A 693 -11.61 4.14 10.15
N GLY A 694 -12.31 3.01 10.17
CA GLY A 694 -11.71 1.68 10.06
C GLY A 694 -12.64 0.57 10.55
N GLU A 695 -12.06 -0.56 10.96
CA GLU A 695 -12.81 -1.63 11.64
C GLU A 695 -13.34 -1.13 12.99
N LYS A 696 -14.58 -1.46 13.36
CA LYS A 696 -15.26 -0.94 14.55
C LYS A 696 -14.46 -1.14 15.85
N THR A 697 -13.86 -2.32 16.03
CA THR A 697 -13.00 -2.66 17.18
C THR A 697 -11.77 -1.75 17.23
N ALA A 698 -11.04 -1.65 16.12
CA ALA A 698 -9.84 -0.82 16.00
C ALA A 698 -10.14 0.69 16.15
N VAL A 699 -11.30 1.15 15.65
CA VAL A 699 -11.77 2.54 15.84
C VAL A 699 -12.03 2.82 17.32
N ASN A 700 -12.69 1.91 18.02
CA ASN A 700 -12.92 2.04 19.47
C ASN A 700 -11.62 2.06 20.26
N ASP A 701 -10.69 1.16 19.96
CA ASP A 701 -9.36 1.13 20.58
C ASP A 701 -8.58 2.43 20.32
N MET A 702 -8.68 2.97 19.10
CA MET A 702 -8.07 4.24 18.75
C MET A 702 -8.70 5.40 19.52
N LYS A 703 -10.03 5.40 19.68
CA LYS A 703 -10.73 6.42 20.46
C LYS A 703 -10.32 6.38 21.94
N ILE A 704 -10.23 5.20 22.54
CA ILE A 704 -9.72 5.01 23.90
C ILE A 704 -8.28 5.50 24.02
N PHE A 705 -7.45 5.23 23.01
CA PHE A 705 -6.06 5.71 22.98
C PHE A 705 -5.99 7.24 22.92
N ILE A 706 -6.76 7.87 22.01
CA ILE A 706 -6.84 9.33 21.88
C ILE A 706 -7.35 9.94 23.19
N ASP A 707 -8.38 9.36 23.80
CA ASP A 707 -8.89 9.82 25.10
C ASP A 707 -7.83 9.72 26.19
N ARG A 708 -7.09 8.60 26.28
CA ARG A 708 -6.01 8.45 27.27
C ARG A 708 -4.90 9.47 27.08
N GLU A 709 -4.42 9.66 25.85
CA GLU A 709 -3.43 10.70 25.55
C GLU A 709 -3.99 12.09 25.88
N PHE A 710 -5.29 12.30 25.69
CA PHE A 710 -5.96 13.56 26.03
C PHE A 710 -6.01 13.75 27.55
N GLN A 711 -6.38 12.72 28.31
CA GLN A 711 -6.37 12.75 29.77
C GLN A 711 -4.96 13.02 30.32
N GLU A 712 -3.93 12.36 29.79
CA GLU A 712 -2.55 12.60 30.22
C GLU A 712 -2.07 14.03 29.89
N ALA A 713 -2.36 14.54 28.69
CA ALA A 713 -2.00 15.90 28.33
C ALA A 713 -2.81 16.96 29.09
N SER A 714 -4.09 16.69 29.39
CA SER A 714 -5.00 17.61 30.07
C SER A 714 -4.83 17.65 31.59
N LYS A 715 -4.12 16.69 32.21
CA LYS A 715 -3.71 16.77 33.63
C LYS A 715 -2.97 18.07 33.94
N HIS A 716 -2.30 18.65 32.95
CA HIS A 716 -1.47 19.85 33.08
C HIS A 716 -2.07 21.08 32.39
N MET A 717 -3.26 20.99 31.79
CA MET A 717 -3.90 22.13 31.14
C MET A 717 -4.86 22.85 32.10
N PRO A 718 -5.05 24.18 31.96
CA PRO A 718 -6.06 24.91 32.72
C PRO A 718 -7.46 24.35 32.46
N ARG A 719 -8.15 23.92 33.51
CA ARG A 719 -9.50 23.35 33.49
C ARG A 719 -10.57 24.43 33.58
N ARG A 720 -10.25 25.61 34.11
CA ARG A 720 -11.15 26.75 34.33
C ARG A 720 -10.53 28.04 33.80
N THR A 721 -10.63 28.20 32.49
CA THR A 721 -10.18 29.41 31.78
C THR A 721 -11.21 30.54 31.90
N LEU A 722 -10.77 31.78 32.09
CA LEU A 722 -11.67 32.94 32.23
C LEU A 722 -12.44 33.27 30.93
N PHE A 723 -12.02 32.70 29.80
CA PHE A 723 -12.63 32.85 28.47
C PHE A 723 -13.44 31.61 28.00
N SER A 724 -13.84 30.73 28.93
CA SER A 724 -14.65 29.55 28.60
C SER A 724 -16.07 29.95 28.20
N SER A 725 -16.67 29.26 27.22
CA SER A 725 -18.12 29.33 26.94
C SER A 725 -18.98 28.90 28.13
N LYS A 726 -18.39 28.18 29.10
CA LYS A 726 -19.02 27.77 30.37
C LYS A 726 -18.84 28.82 31.49
N ALA A 727 -18.10 29.90 31.27
CA ALA A 727 -17.91 30.94 32.28
C ALA A 727 -19.20 31.78 32.45
N PRO A 728 -19.53 32.20 33.68
CA PRO A 728 -20.64 33.14 33.90
C PRO A 728 -20.44 34.47 33.16
N LYS A 729 -21.52 35.23 32.99
CA LYS A 729 -21.49 36.52 32.30
C LYS A 729 -20.54 37.50 33.03
N ARG A 730 -19.66 38.15 32.28
CA ARG A 730 -18.79 39.24 32.78
C ARG A 730 -19.61 40.36 33.43
N GLY A 731 -19.06 41.00 34.45
CA GLY A 731 -19.70 42.07 35.20
C GLY A 731 -20.59 41.61 36.36
N THR A 732 -20.65 40.31 36.67
CA THR A 732 -21.51 39.76 37.72
C THR A 732 -20.72 39.16 38.89
N VAL A 733 -21.41 38.90 40.01
CA VAL A 733 -20.81 38.30 41.21
C VAL A 733 -20.50 36.80 41.00
N GLU A 734 -21.29 36.12 40.19
CA GLU A 734 -21.07 34.72 39.80
C GLU A 734 -19.79 34.58 38.98
N PHE A 735 -19.50 35.56 38.11
CA PHE A 735 -18.22 35.58 37.40
C PHE A 735 -17.04 35.76 38.36
N LEU A 736 -17.17 36.60 39.39
CA LEU A 736 -16.12 36.76 40.40
C LEU A 736 -15.85 35.44 41.13
N GLU A 737 -16.88 34.71 41.54
CA GLU A 737 -16.74 33.38 42.15
C GLU A 737 -16.01 32.42 41.21
N TYR A 738 -16.45 32.33 39.95
CA TYR A 738 -15.79 31.51 38.94
C TYR A 738 -14.31 31.89 38.76
N ALA A 739 -14.03 33.20 38.70
CA ALA A 739 -12.70 33.73 38.47
C ALA A 739 -11.73 33.45 39.62
N THR A 740 -12.21 33.40 40.87
CA THR A 740 -11.37 32.99 42.02
C THR A 740 -10.88 31.55 41.90
N GLN A 741 -11.62 30.70 41.18
CA GLN A 741 -11.33 29.29 41.00
C GLN A 741 -10.60 28.99 39.68
N SER A 742 -10.20 30.02 38.94
CA SER A 742 -9.47 29.87 37.68
C SER A 742 -8.04 29.39 37.89
N ASP A 743 -7.60 28.47 37.04
CA ASP A 743 -6.23 27.96 36.95
C ASP A 743 -5.47 28.48 35.71
N GLU A 744 -5.98 29.54 35.09
CA GLU A 744 -5.30 30.26 34.01
C GLU A 744 -4.02 30.91 34.54
N LEU A 745 -2.87 30.57 33.95
CA LEU A 745 -1.55 30.97 34.46
C LEU A 745 -1.09 32.33 33.92
N PHE A 746 -1.38 32.62 32.65
CA PHE A 746 -0.97 33.83 31.92
C PHE A 746 -1.94 34.10 30.74
N PRO A 747 -1.96 35.34 30.20
CA PRO A 747 -2.92 35.75 29.17
C PRO A 747 -2.79 34.95 27.86
N SER A 748 -3.91 34.80 27.15
CA SER A 748 -4.02 33.98 25.95
C SER A 748 -3.05 34.37 24.82
N TYR A 749 -2.77 35.66 24.68
CA TYR A 749 -1.92 36.24 23.64
C TYR A 749 -0.42 36.16 23.90
N TRP A 750 0.02 35.63 25.05
CA TRP A 750 1.44 35.46 25.34
C TRP A 750 2.09 34.43 24.42
N SER A 751 3.33 34.69 24.00
CA SER A 751 4.11 33.80 23.13
C SER A 751 4.34 32.42 23.76
N PHE A 752 4.32 32.35 25.10
CA PHE A 752 4.40 31.08 25.84
C PHE A 752 3.25 30.11 25.53
N ASN A 753 2.05 30.58 25.16
CA ASN A 753 0.96 29.70 24.72
C ASN A 753 1.23 29.03 23.37
N GLN A 754 2.17 29.57 22.58
CA GLN A 754 2.54 29.03 21.27
C GLN A 754 3.70 28.02 21.38
N LYS A 755 4.39 27.94 22.52
CA LYS A 755 5.49 26.99 22.74
C LYS A 755 4.95 25.58 22.99
N LYS A 756 5.26 24.66 22.07
CA LYS A 756 4.71 23.29 21.97
C LYS A 756 4.79 22.43 23.25
N ASN A 757 5.66 22.76 24.21
CA ASN A 757 5.89 22.01 25.45
C ASN A 757 5.91 22.89 26.72
N PHE A 758 5.46 24.15 26.63
CA PHE A 758 5.62 25.11 27.74
C PHE A 758 5.04 24.60 29.06
N PHE A 759 3.81 24.09 29.06
CA PHE A 759 3.17 23.59 30.29
C PHE A 759 3.97 22.42 30.91
N LEU A 760 4.48 21.49 30.09
CA LEU A 760 5.32 20.37 30.55
C LEU A 760 6.66 20.85 31.15
N GLU A 761 7.31 21.82 30.54
CA GLU A 761 8.56 22.42 31.03
C GLU A 761 8.36 23.26 32.30
N TRP A 762 7.25 23.97 32.39
CA TRP A 762 6.84 24.75 33.55
C TRP A 762 6.57 23.86 34.77
N PHE A 763 5.70 22.85 34.63
CA PHE A 763 5.38 21.95 35.74
C PHE A 763 6.56 21.07 36.17
N SER A 764 7.52 20.82 35.27
CA SER A 764 8.76 20.13 35.62
C SER A 764 9.83 21.04 36.25
N LYS A 765 9.55 22.34 36.44
CA LYS A 765 10.47 23.36 36.97
C LYS A 765 11.80 23.44 36.22
N LYS A 766 11.85 22.99 34.95
CA LYS A 766 13.04 23.00 34.10
C LYS A 766 13.18 24.26 33.25
N PHE A 767 12.24 25.19 33.37
CA PHE A 767 12.20 26.41 32.58
C PHE A 767 13.32 27.38 32.98
N THR A 768 14.23 27.67 32.04
CA THR A 768 15.50 28.39 32.29
C THR A 768 15.70 29.64 31.43
N GLU A 769 14.79 29.96 30.49
CA GLU A 769 14.90 31.16 29.65
C GLU A 769 14.47 32.43 30.41
N ARG A 770 15.38 33.40 30.52
CA ARG A 770 15.21 34.67 31.24
C ARG A 770 15.26 35.92 30.34
N LYS A 771 14.86 35.85 29.08
CA LYS A 771 14.64 37.07 28.28
C LYS A 771 13.18 37.20 27.87
N VAL A 772 12.65 38.36 28.23
CA VAL A 772 11.27 38.61 28.64
C VAL A 772 10.53 39.53 27.66
N LEU A 773 11.23 40.12 26.68
CA LEU A 773 10.65 41.05 25.71
C LEU A 773 10.34 40.35 24.39
N VAL A 774 9.11 40.51 23.93
CA VAL A 774 8.59 39.96 22.69
C VAL A 774 8.07 41.09 21.82
N ASP A 775 8.45 41.13 20.54
CA ASP A 775 7.87 42.10 19.60
C ASP A 775 6.39 41.75 19.38
N VAL A 776 5.52 42.74 19.50
CA VAL A 776 4.07 42.52 19.34
C VAL A 776 3.69 42.43 17.86
N ASP A 777 2.54 41.82 17.58
CA ASP A 777 1.94 41.85 16.24
C ASP A 777 1.55 43.28 15.82
N LYS A 778 1.25 43.43 14.52
CA LYS A 778 0.91 44.72 13.92
C LYS A 778 -0.34 45.33 14.57
N GLU A 779 -1.38 44.54 14.79
CA GLU A 779 -2.65 45.03 15.37
C GLU A 779 -2.44 45.60 16.78
N THR A 780 -1.68 44.90 17.63
CA THR A 780 -1.35 45.33 18.99
C THR A 780 -0.48 46.59 18.97
N LYS A 781 0.51 46.66 18.06
CA LYS A 781 1.35 47.85 17.89
C LYS A 781 0.49 49.06 17.51
N ASP A 782 -0.36 48.92 16.49
CA ASP A 782 -1.21 49.99 15.96
C ASP A 782 -2.22 50.45 17.02
N ALA A 783 -2.79 49.52 17.80
CA ALA A 783 -3.69 49.84 18.91
C ALA A 783 -2.98 50.66 20.01
N ILE A 784 -1.75 50.29 20.38
CA ILE A 784 -0.97 51.01 21.39
C ILE A 784 -0.48 52.36 20.84
N GLU A 785 -0.09 52.44 19.57
CA GLU A 785 0.27 53.70 18.92
C GLU A 785 -0.90 54.68 18.88
N ASN A 786 -2.10 54.20 18.53
CA ASN A 786 -3.32 54.99 18.62
C ASN A 786 -3.61 55.43 20.07
N LEU A 787 -3.43 54.54 21.05
CA LEU A 787 -3.61 54.87 22.47
C LEU A 787 -2.66 55.99 22.92
N VAL A 788 -1.37 55.90 22.58
CA VAL A 788 -0.37 56.95 22.88
C VAL A 788 -0.75 58.27 22.24
N THR A 789 -1.15 58.25 20.97
CA THR A 789 -1.48 59.45 20.19
C THR A 789 -2.75 60.12 20.68
N LYS A 790 -3.82 59.36 20.93
CA LYS A 790 -5.13 59.91 21.35
C LYS A 790 -5.16 60.41 22.79
N THR A 791 -4.22 59.95 23.62
CA THR A 791 -4.07 60.41 25.01
C THR A 791 -2.96 61.44 25.18
N PHE A 792 -2.32 61.84 24.08
CA PHE A 792 -1.39 62.96 24.02
C PHE A 792 -2.14 64.26 23.77
N ASP A 793 -1.68 65.32 24.41
CA ASP A 793 -2.25 66.66 24.40
C ASP A 793 -1.12 67.68 24.30
N PRO A 794 -0.87 68.27 23.12
CA PRO A 794 0.22 69.20 22.89
C PRO A 794 0.06 70.51 23.68
N GLN A 795 -1.17 70.91 24.05
CA GLN A 795 -1.41 72.16 24.76
C GLN A 795 -0.90 72.12 26.22
N LEU A 796 -0.74 70.91 26.75
CA LEU A 796 -0.26 70.66 28.12
C LEU A 796 1.24 70.32 28.17
N VAL A 797 1.94 70.29 27.03
CA VAL A 797 3.39 70.04 26.98
C VAL A 797 4.13 71.24 27.59
N GLY A 798 5.15 70.96 28.40
CA GLY A 798 5.92 71.99 29.09
C GLY A 798 5.19 72.68 30.25
N GLN A 799 3.92 72.35 30.50
CA GLN A 799 3.11 72.95 31.57
C GLN A 799 3.33 72.22 32.90
N GLY A 800 3.56 73.02 33.96
CA GLY A 800 3.79 72.53 35.32
C GLY A 800 5.27 72.36 35.67
N HIS A 801 5.54 72.22 36.98
CA HIS A 801 6.91 72.20 37.53
C HIS A 801 7.76 71.05 36.95
N ASP A 802 7.18 69.85 36.80
CA ASP A 802 7.91 68.65 36.36
C ASP A 802 8.12 68.59 34.83
N ALA A 803 7.53 69.53 34.07
CA ALA A 803 7.56 69.56 32.61
C ALA A 803 8.53 70.61 32.05
N GLN A 804 9.21 71.37 32.92
CA GLN A 804 10.10 72.46 32.50
C GLN A 804 11.11 71.99 31.44
N GLY A 805 11.27 72.79 30.39
CA GLY A 805 12.18 72.54 29.26
C GLY A 805 11.66 71.60 28.18
N LEU A 806 10.43 71.07 28.30
CA LEU A 806 9.83 70.23 27.26
C LEU A 806 9.16 71.08 26.17
N HIS A 807 9.63 70.92 24.94
CA HIS A 807 9.07 71.58 23.76
C HIS A 807 8.96 70.58 22.60
N HIS A 808 7.76 70.06 22.37
CA HIS A 808 7.46 69.15 21.26
C HIS A 808 5.97 69.14 20.96
N SER A 809 5.61 68.72 19.76
CA SER A 809 4.25 68.79 19.21
C SER A 809 3.56 67.44 19.09
N SER A 810 4.32 66.34 19.13
CA SER A 810 3.79 64.99 18.99
C SER A 810 4.74 63.92 19.54
N LEU A 811 4.19 62.73 19.78
CA LEU A 811 4.92 61.53 20.15
C LEU A 811 4.77 60.49 19.03
N LYS A 812 5.89 60.12 18.38
CA LYS A 812 5.91 59.11 17.33
C LYS A 812 6.36 57.77 17.89
N VAL A 813 5.47 56.77 17.91
CA VAL A 813 5.81 55.42 18.35
C VAL A 813 6.70 54.74 17.30
N ILE A 814 7.82 54.19 17.75
CA ILE A 814 8.80 53.49 16.89
C ILE A 814 8.63 51.98 17.05
N LYS A 815 8.58 51.54 18.31
CA LYS A 815 8.56 50.13 18.66
C LYS A 815 7.68 49.88 19.87
N VAL A 816 6.97 48.77 19.86
CA VAL A 816 6.25 48.25 21.03
C VAL A 816 6.71 46.83 21.26
N GLN A 817 7.07 46.52 22.51
CA GLN A 817 7.47 45.19 22.93
C GLN A 817 6.66 44.79 24.15
N ARG A 818 6.13 43.57 24.18
CA ARG A 818 5.44 43.00 25.32
C ARG A 818 6.44 42.37 26.28
N VAL A 819 6.27 42.66 27.55
CA VAL A 819 6.94 42.00 28.67
C VAL A 819 6.16 40.73 28.97
N GLU A 820 6.81 39.57 28.86
CA GLU A 820 6.29 38.25 29.23
C GLU A 820 7.15 37.71 30.39
N ASN A 821 7.02 38.32 31.57
CA ASN A 821 7.76 37.96 32.78
C ASN A 821 6.86 37.11 33.69
N LEU A 822 7.10 35.79 33.69
CA LEU A 822 6.29 34.85 34.46
C LEU A 822 6.30 35.14 35.97
N GLY A 823 7.46 35.51 36.53
CA GLY A 823 7.58 35.77 37.96
C GLY A 823 6.79 37.01 38.38
N LEU A 824 6.90 38.11 37.62
CA LEU A 824 6.14 39.33 37.90
C LEU A 824 4.64 39.13 37.65
N PHE A 825 4.28 38.44 36.56
CA PHE A 825 2.88 38.21 36.23
C PHE A 825 2.21 37.26 37.21
N GLU A 826 2.92 36.27 37.76
CA GLU A 826 2.39 35.40 38.82
C GLU A 826 2.02 36.21 40.07
N LEU A 827 2.92 37.07 40.55
CA LEU A 827 2.64 37.95 41.70
C LEU A 827 1.43 38.86 41.42
N TYR A 828 1.38 39.44 40.22
CA TYR A 828 0.25 40.25 39.75
C TYR A 828 -1.07 39.47 39.69
N ARG A 829 -1.05 38.28 39.09
CA ARG A 829 -2.21 37.38 38.94
C ARG A 829 -2.77 36.96 40.28
N GLU A 830 -1.92 36.58 41.22
CA GLU A 830 -2.37 36.20 42.58
C GLU A 830 -3.01 37.39 43.28
N GLN A 831 -2.49 38.59 43.10
CA GLN A 831 -3.12 39.79 43.64
C GLN A 831 -4.46 40.11 42.95
N ARG A 832 -4.58 39.87 41.64
CA ARG A 832 -5.86 39.97 40.91
C ARG A 832 -6.89 38.97 41.44
N LYS A 833 -6.50 37.72 41.70
CA LYS A 833 -7.36 36.70 42.32
C LYS A 833 -7.83 37.12 43.71
N ARG A 834 -6.94 37.71 44.53
CA ARG A 834 -7.31 38.27 45.83
C ARG A 834 -8.34 39.39 45.71
N LEU A 835 -8.24 40.24 44.69
CA LEU A 835 -9.28 41.25 44.42
C LEU A 835 -10.60 40.62 43.97
N PHE A 836 -10.59 39.58 43.13
CA PHE A 836 -11.81 38.84 42.81
C PHE A 836 -12.46 38.28 44.07
N ALA A 837 -11.68 37.63 44.94
CA ALA A 837 -12.17 37.09 46.20
C ALA A 837 -12.70 38.17 47.15
N LYS A 838 -12.01 39.30 47.26
CA LYS A 838 -12.45 40.47 48.03
C LYS A 838 -13.83 40.95 47.55
N MET A 839 -13.97 41.16 46.24
CA MET A 839 -15.22 41.66 45.66
C MET A 839 -16.37 40.64 45.75
N TRP A 840 -16.07 39.35 45.55
CA TRP A 840 -17.03 38.27 45.76
C TRP A 840 -17.50 38.17 47.22
N ASN A 841 -16.59 38.31 48.20
CA ASN A 841 -16.94 38.34 49.62
C ASN A 841 -17.80 39.56 49.98
N MET A 842 -17.59 40.69 49.29
CA MET A 842 -18.43 41.88 49.40
C MET A 842 -19.75 41.77 48.61
N LYS A 843 -19.98 40.66 47.89
CA LYS A 843 -21.16 40.38 47.08
C LYS A 843 -21.49 41.48 46.06
N ARG A 844 -20.46 42.08 45.47
CA ARG A 844 -20.59 43.15 44.47
C ARG A 844 -19.36 43.22 43.56
N VAL A 845 -19.50 43.83 42.38
CA VAL A 845 -18.36 44.24 41.54
C VAL A 845 -17.88 45.64 41.91
N CYS A 846 -16.68 46.04 41.46
CA CYS A 846 -16.17 47.38 41.71
C CYS A 846 -17.05 48.44 41.02
N CYS A 847 -17.24 49.58 41.69
CA CYS A 847 -17.85 50.74 41.04
C CYS A 847 -16.89 51.26 39.98
N SER A 848 -17.38 51.47 38.76
CA SER A 848 -16.55 51.98 37.67
C SER A 848 -16.09 53.41 37.98
N ILE A 849 -14.87 53.76 37.56
CA ILE A 849 -14.22 55.03 37.92
C ILE A 849 -15.05 56.26 37.50
N ASP A 850 -15.75 56.19 36.37
CA ASP A 850 -16.65 57.24 35.88
C ASP A 850 -17.87 57.48 36.78
N LYS A 851 -18.29 56.47 37.55
CA LYS A 851 -19.45 56.53 38.44
C LYS A 851 -19.07 56.86 39.89
N LEU A 852 -17.79 56.98 40.20
CA LEU A 852 -17.35 57.42 41.52
C LEU A 852 -17.78 58.86 41.76
N ARG A 853 -18.32 59.14 42.97
CA ARG A 853 -18.73 60.49 43.36
C ARG A 853 -17.53 61.45 43.26
N GLY A 854 -17.68 62.52 42.48
CA GLY A 854 -16.63 63.52 42.26
C GLY A 854 -15.70 63.22 41.08
N SER A 855 -15.80 62.05 40.44
CA SER A 855 -14.96 61.69 39.28
C SER A 855 -15.19 62.61 38.08
N LYS A 856 -14.10 62.98 37.38
CA LYS A 856 -14.14 63.78 36.15
C LYS A 856 -14.41 62.96 34.87
N GLY A 857 -14.88 61.72 35.01
CA GLY A 857 -15.25 60.83 33.90
C GLY A 857 -14.43 59.55 33.83
N SER A 858 -14.60 58.80 32.73
CA SER A 858 -13.93 57.50 32.53
C SER A 858 -12.43 57.62 32.35
N VAL A 859 -11.71 56.52 32.62
CA VAL A 859 -10.26 56.45 32.40
C VAL A 859 -9.98 56.62 30.90
N GLN A 860 -9.14 57.60 30.53
CA GLN A 860 -8.93 57.96 29.12
C GLN A 860 -8.37 56.80 28.30
N THR A 861 -7.45 56.01 28.85
CA THR A 861 -6.94 54.82 28.13
C THR A 861 -8.05 53.83 27.79
N LYS A 862 -9.02 53.60 28.70
CA LYS A 862 -10.17 52.72 28.45
C LYS A 862 -11.01 53.17 27.25
N LYS A 863 -11.11 54.48 27.02
CA LYS A 863 -11.87 55.05 25.89
C LYS A 863 -11.26 54.72 24.54
N TYR A 864 -9.92 54.68 24.45
CA TYR A 864 -9.19 54.53 23.19
C TYR A 864 -8.55 53.14 22.98
N LEU A 865 -8.70 52.20 23.92
CA LEU A 865 -8.29 50.81 23.76
C LEU A 865 -9.11 50.07 22.69
N SER A 866 -8.44 49.19 21.93
CA SER A 866 -9.11 48.26 21.02
C SER A 866 -9.96 47.23 21.78
N GLU A 867 -10.94 46.63 21.10
CA GLU A 867 -11.83 45.65 21.73
C GLU A 867 -11.08 44.38 22.16
N ALA A 868 -10.11 43.94 21.35
CA ALA A 868 -9.22 42.83 21.69
C ALA A 868 -8.49 43.06 23.03
N MET A 869 -7.90 44.24 23.23
CA MET A 869 -7.22 44.57 24.49
C MET A 869 -8.19 44.78 25.66
N LYS A 870 -9.42 45.26 25.42
CA LYS A 870 -10.45 45.41 26.45
C LYS A 870 -10.95 44.07 26.98
N ASN A 871 -11.12 43.08 26.10
CA ASN A 871 -11.58 41.74 26.48
C ASN A 871 -10.63 41.05 27.47
N GLU A 872 -9.35 41.41 27.40
CA GLU A 872 -8.29 40.91 28.25
C GLU A 872 -8.22 41.60 29.63
N LEU A 873 -9.00 42.66 29.87
CA LEU A 873 -9.08 43.37 31.15
C LEU A 873 -10.33 43.01 31.97
N TYR A 874 -10.22 43.03 33.30
CA TYR A 874 -11.30 42.72 34.23
C TYR A 874 -11.91 43.98 34.89
N SER A 875 -12.99 44.47 34.27
CA SER A 875 -13.74 45.63 34.79
C SER A 875 -14.36 45.40 36.17
N GLU A 876 -14.61 44.14 36.54
CA GLU A 876 -15.16 43.73 37.83
C GLU A 876 -14.27 44.12 39.02
N VAL A 877 -12.98 44.33 38.75
CA VAL A 877 -11.95 44.74 39.72
C VAL A 877 -11.23 46.04 39.32
N ASN A 878 -11.82 46.83 38.42
CA ASN A 878 -11.21 48.05 37.86
C ASN A 878 -9.75 47.81 37.39
N GLU A 879 -9.55 46.79 36.55
CA GLU A 879 -8.26 46.58 35.89
C GLU A 879 -8.14 47.51 34.66
N HIS A 880 -7.06 48.28 34.59
CA HIS A 880 -6.86 49.29 33.54
C HIS A 880 -5.41 49.31 33.04
N TYR A 881 -5.21 49.63 31.77
CA TYR A 881 -3.89 50.04 31.27
C TYR A 881 -3.64 51.51 31.57
N LEU A 882 -2.49 51.85 32.14
CA LEU A 882 -2.08 53.23 32.42
C LEU A 882 -0.59 53.41 32.09
N PHE A 883 -0.19 54.64 31.75
CA PHE A 883 1.17 54.97 31.37
C PHE A 883 2.05 55.27 32.58
N HIS A 884 3.31 54.89 32.48
CA HIS A 884 4.39 55.26 33.39
C HIS A 884 5.60 55.70 32.56
N GLY A 885 6.17 56.87 32.88
CA GLY A 885 7.38 57.35 32.23
C GLY A 885 8.61 56.65 32.79
N ALA A 886 9.45 56.07 31.92
CA ALA A 886 10.66 55.37 32.35
C ALA A 886 11.90 55.93 31.64
N LYS A 887 12.93 56.24 32.43
CA LYS A 887 14.25 56.54 31.91
C LYS A 887 14.89 55.27 31.35
N GLU A 888 15.70 55.44 30.31
CA GLU A 888 16.31 54.35 29.53
C GLU A 888 17.10 53.36 30.41
N ASP A 889 17.83 53.87 31.40
CA ASP A 889 18.62 53.09 32.36
C ASP A 889 17.77 52.30 33.38
N CYS A 890 16.51 52.68 33.56
CA CYS A 890 15.59 52.00 34.47
C CYS A 890 14.76 50.91 33.79
N VAL A 891 14.67 50.90 32.46
CA VAL A 891 13.78 49.96 31.72
C VAL A 891 14.14 48.51 32.02
N ASP A 892 15.43 48.15 31.94
CA ASP A 892 15.89 46.79 32.20
C ASP A 892 15.56 46.35 33.64
N THR A 893 15.69 47.24 34.62
CA THR A 893 15.30 46.96 36.00
C THR A 893 13.79 46.74 36.10
N ILE A 894 12.98 47.61 35.49
CA ILE A 894 11.51 47.54 35.53
C ILE A 894 10.98 46.25 34.90
N ILE A 895 11.50 45.83 33.74
CA ILE A 895 11.00 44.61 33.06
C ILE A 895 11.39 43.31 33.79
N ASN A 896 12.50 43.34 34.55
CA ASN A 896 12.99 42.16 35.28
C ASN A 896 12.43 42.08 36.70
N HIS A 897 12.25 43.22 37.38
CA HIS A 897 11.92 43.29 38.80
C HIS A 897 10.59 43.99 39.10
N GLY A 898 9.93 44.55 38.10
CA GLY A 898 8.69 45.31 38.27
C GLY A 898 8.95 46.76 38.71
N LEU A 899 7.86 47.50 38.91
CA LEU A 899 7.90 48.83 39.50
C LEU A 899 7.92 48.69 41.03
N ASP A 900 8.89 49.33 41.69
CA ASP A 900 9.06 49.26 43.15
C ASP A 900 8.58 50.57 43.82
N PRO A 901 7.50 50.54 44.61
CA PRO A 901 7.01 51.74 45.31
C PRO A 901 8.01 52.29 46.33
N LYS A 902 8.99 51.50 46.80
CA LYS A 902 10.02 51.95 47.75
C LYS A 902 11.02 52.91 47.14
N LEU A 903 11.20 52.87 45.82
CA LEU A 903 12.07 53.76 45.06
C LEU A 903 11.37 55.07 44.66
N ALA A 904 10.07 55.21 44.96
CA ALA A 904 9.32 56.41 44.66
C ALA A 904 9.77 57.60 45.52
N ASN A 905 9.64 58.81 44.96
CA ASN A 905 9.96 60.05 45.65
C ASN A 905 9.13 60.21 46.95
N GLU A 906 9.78 60.41 48.09
CA GLU A 906 9.08 60.58 49.38
C GLU A 906 8.17 61.81 49.42
N GLN A 907 8.50 62.83 48.60
CA GLN A 907 7.75 64.07 48.49
C GLN A 907 6.60 64.00 47.48
N ALA A 908 6.40 62.87 46.81
CA ALA A 908 5.31 62.68 45.85
C ALA A 908 3.94 63.02 46.47
N MET A 909 3.01 63.53 45.67
CA MET A 909 1.79 64.19 46.16
C MET A 909 0.96 63.29 47.10
N PHE A 910 0.77 62.03 46.71
CA PHE A 910 0.02 61.02 47.47
C PHE A 910 0.94 60.11 48.28
N GLY A 911 2.21 60.46 48.51
CA GLY A 911 3.17 59.62 49.22
C GLY A 911 3.84 58.56 48.35
N LYS A 912 4.58 57.63 48.97
CA LYS A 912 5.43 56.65 48.28
C LYS A 912 4.60 55.53 47.65
N GLY A 913 4.47 55.56 46.34
CA GLY A 913 3.74 54.56 45.57
C GLY A 913 4.16 54.56 44.10
N ILE A 914 3.58 53.66 43.32
CA ILE A 914 3.76 53.59 41.87
C ILE A 914 2.73 54.53 41.24
N TYR A 915 3.22 55.60 40.61
CA TYR A 915 2.38 56.59 39.93
C TYR A 915 2.23 56.21 38.46
N THR A 916 0.99 56.25 37.99
CA THR A 916 0.65 56.05 36.58
C THR A 916 -0.38 57.09 36.14
N ALA A 917 -0.43 57.38 34.84
CA ALA A 917 -1.34 58.37 34.29
C ALA A 917 -2.15 57.79 33.13
N GLU A 918 -3.36 58.28 32.97
CA GLU A 918 -4.22 57.92 31.84
C GLU A 918 -3.87 58.66 30.54
N ARG A 919 -2.97 59.65 30.63
CA ARG A 919 -2.49 60.46 29.50
C ARG A 919 -1.00 60.24 29.27
N SER A 920 -0.64 59.99 28.01
CA SER A 920 0.76 59.85 27.59
C SER A 920 1.54 61.14 27.81
N THR A 921 0.92 62.34 27.67
CA THR A 921 1.56 63.63 27.95
C THR A 921 2.14 63.72 29.36
N LYS A 922 1.44 63.25 30.39
CA LYS A 922 1.94 63.29 31.77
C LYS A 922 3.12 62.35 31.95
N SER A 923 3.03 61.15 31.38
CA SER A 923 4.09 60.15 31.53
C SER A 923 5.35 60.54 30.75
N ASP A 924 5.22 61.22 29.60
CA ASP A 924 6.35 61.76 28.83
C ASP A 924 7.24 62.69 29.68
N GLN A 925 6.67 63.40 30.67
CA GLN A 925 7.43 64.32 31.53
C GLN A 925 8.54 63.63 32.35
N TYR A 926 8.45 62.31 32.52
CA TYR A 926 9.33 61.50 33.37
C TYR A 926 10.21 60.50 32.61
N THR A 927 10.26 60.57 31.27
CA THR A 927 11.08 59.65 30.46
C THR A 927 12.54 60.08 30.34
N ASP A 928 12.85 61.30 30.76
CA ASP A 928 14.21 61.86 30.83
C ASP A 928 14.39 62.73 32.08
N SER A 929 15.48 63.50 32.14
CA SER A 929 15.80 64.42 33.23
C SER A 929 16.28 65.73 32.65
N ASN A 930 16.40 66.78 33.46
CA ASN A 930 17.00 68.04 33.01
C ASN A 930 18.54 67.93 32.99
N PRO A 931 19.22 68.40 31.93
CA PRO A 931 18.66 68.97 30.69
C PRO A 931 17.96 67.90 29.83
N ARG A 932 16.81 68.27 29.24
CA ARG A 932 15.95 67.36 28.46
C ARG A 932 16.67 66.78 27.24
N LYS A 933 16.31 65.56 26.87
CA LYS A 933 16.76 64.92 25.62
C LYS A 933 16.21 65.67 24.40
N ARG A 934 17.00 65.76 23.33
CA ARG A 934 16.63 66.48 22.08
C ARG A 934 15.51 65.74 21.35
N ASN A 935 14.65 66.47 20.63
CA ASN A 935 13.65 65.88 19.75
C ASN A 935 14.31 64.92 18.74
N GLY A 936 13.61 63.84 18.39
CA GLY A 936 14.14 62.75 17.57
C GLY A 936 14.95 61.68 18.31
N GLN A 937 15.32 61.87 19.59
CA GLN A 937 15.94 60.82 20.39
C GLN A 937 14.91 59.80 20.90
N ASN A 938 15.33 58.54 21.05
CA ASN A 938 14.47 57.48 21.58
C ASN A 938 14.23 57.70 23.08
N LEU A 939 12.96 57.58 23.46
CA LEU A 939 12.46 57.62 24.83
C LEU A 939 11.53 56.42 25.05
N THR A 940 11.23 56.13 26.32
CA THR A 940 10.46 54.94 26.69
C THR A 940 9.28 55.26 27.59
N LEU A 941 8.10 54.80 27.21
CA LEU A 941 6.94 54.69 28.10
C LEU A 941 6.73 53.21 28.46
N ILE A 942 6.27 52.98 29.68
CA ILE A 942 5.72 51.70 30.11
C ILE A 942 4.21 51.81 30.11
N LEU A 943 3.52 50.92 29.41
CA LEU A 943 2.08 50.74 29.56
C LEU A 943 1.86 49.61 30.56
N ALA A 944 1.48 49.98 31.77
CA ALA A 944 1.30 49.07 32.87
C ALA A 944 -0.16 48.64 33.00
N ARG A 945 -0.37 47.36 33.28
CA ARG A 945 -1.66 46.80 33.70
C ARG A 945 -1.81 47.01 35.20
N MET A 946 -2.85 47.72 35.60
CA MET A 946 -3.05 48.24 36.95
C MET A 946 -4.30 47.66 37.58
N LEU A 947 -4.17 47.07 38.77
CA LEU A 947 -5.27 46.59 39.59
C LEU A 947 -5.75 47.72 40.52
N LEU A 948 -6.71 48.53 40.07
CA LEU A 948 -7.15 49.69 40.83
C LEU A 948 -8.20 49.37 41.90
N GLY A 949 -8.96 48.28 41.75
CA GLY A 949 -9.95 47.80 42.71
C GLY A 949 -10.94 48.89 43.16
N ASN A 950 -11.23 48.95 44.46
CA ASN A 950 -11.94 50.07 45.04
C ASN A 950 -10.99 51.27 45.15
N VAL A 951 -11.26 52.33 44.38
CA VAL A 951 -10.40 53.50 44.30
C VAL A 951 -10.78 54.55 45.35
N PHE A 952 -9.80 55.06 46.09
CA PHE A 952 -9.96 56.24 46.94
C PHE A 952 -9.69 57.51 46.13
N LEU A 953 -10.69 58.38 46.00
CA LEU A 953 -10.58 59.62 45.23
C LEU A 953 -10.04 60.76 46.13
N CYS A 954 -8.96 61.38 45.69
CA CYS A 954 -8.39 62.59 46.28
C CYS A 954 -8.57 63.78 45.34
N ASP A 955 -9.24 64.83 45.81
CA ASP A 955 -9.31 66.14 45.17
C ASP A 955 -8.61 67.20 46.04
N GLU A 956 -8.64 68.47 45.61
CA GLU A 956 -8.07 69.60 46.37
C GLU A 956 -8.67 69.79 47.77
N LYS A 957 -9.87 69.24 48.04
CA LYS A 957 -10.55 69.32 49.35
C LYS A 957 -10.18 68.17 50.27
N SER A 958 -9.51 67.14 49.75
CA SER A 958 -9.10 65.99 50.54
C SER A 958 -8.17 66.41 51.68
N LYS A 959 -8.44 65.93 52.89
CA LYS A 959 -7.64 66.22 54.11
C LYS A 959 -6.15 65.88 53.97
N PHE A 960 -5.82 64.95 53.08
CA PHE A 960 -4.43 64.57 52.81
C PHE A 960 -3.69 65.63 51.98
N ILE A 961 -4.41 66.34 51.11
CA ILE A 961 -3.88 67.44 50.32
C ILE A 961 -3.82 68.72 51.16
N THR A 962 -4.92 69.11 51.81
CA THR A 962 -4.98 70.34 52.60
C THR A 962 -4.09 70.29 53.84
N GLY A 963 -3.92 69.12 54.45
CA GLY A 963 -3.03 68.91 55.60
C GLY A 963 -1.59 68.53 55.24
N ASN A 964 -1.21 68.53 53.95
CA ASN A 964 0.09 68.07 53.46
C ASN A 964 0.52 66.69 54.01
N LYS A 965 -0.44 65.78 54.23
CA LYS A 965 -0.23 64.45 54.81
C LYS A 965 0.00 63.44 53.68
N LYS A 966 1.19 62.83 53.66
CA LYS A 966 1.56 61.77 52.71
C LYS A 966 0.93 60.44 53.10
N LEU A 967 0.27 59.77 52.16
CA LEU A 967 -0.31 58.46 52.40
C LEU A 967 0.79 57.40 52.41
N SER A 968 0.73 56.50 53.38
CA SER A 968 1.63 55.34 53.46
C SER A 968 1.08 54.10 52.76
N ARG A 969 -0.23 54.04 52.54
CA ARG A 969 -1.00 52.99 51.85
C ARG A 969 -2.40 53.53 51.52
N PRO A 970 -3.22 52.82 50.73
CA PRO A 970 -4.60 53.24 50.51
C PRO A 970 -5.39 53.36 51.84
N PRO A 971 -6.24 54.39 52.00
CA PRO A 971 -7.02 54.57 53.22
C PRO A 971 -8.01 53.44 53.53
N CYS A 972 -8.45 53.36 54.79
CA CYS A 972 -9.53 52.48 55.20
C CYS A 972 -10.88 52.93 54.60
N MET A 973 -11.69 51.98 54.12
CA MET A 973 -13.02 52.27 53.55
C MET A 973 -14.05 52.73 54.59
N LYS A 974 -13.78 52.57 55.89
CA LYS A 974 -14.68 52.97 56.98
C LYS A 974 -14.39 54.37 57.51
N CYS A 975 -13.13 54.64 57.89
CA CYS A 975 -12.72 55.90 58.51
C CYS A 975 -11.91 56.82 57.59
N TYR A 976 -11.57 56.36 56.38
CA TYR A 976 -10.82 57.14 55.39
C TYR A 976 -9.46 57.64 55.91
N GLU A 977 -8.79 56.84 56.76
CA GLU A 977 -7.42 57.08 57.22
C GLU A 977 -6.50 55.94 56.75
N ASP A 978 -5.26 56.26 56.37
CA ASP A 978 -4.23 55.27 56.01
C ASP A 978 -3.67 54.53 57.24
N LYS A 979 -3.55 55.26 58.35
CA LYS A 979 -3.23 54.74 59.69
C LYS A 979 -4.50 54.74 60.52
N CYS A 980 -5.14 53.58 60.68
CA CYS A 980 -6.38 53.44 61.46
C CYS A 980 -6.37 52.21 62.37
N THR A 981 -7.20 52.24 63.42
CA THR A 981 -7.37 51.16 64.41
C THR A 981 -8.73 50.43 64.27
N CYS A 982 -9.43 50.58 63.14
CA CYS A 982 -10.71 49.91 62.92
C CYS A 982 -10.58 48.38 62.97
N SER A 983 -11.48 47.71 63.69
CA SER A 983 -11.63 46.25 63.63
C SER A 983 -12.06 45.80 62.24
N ASN A 984 -11.54 44.65 61.76
CA ASN A 984 -11.77 44.11 60.42
C ASN A 984 -11.50 45.13 59.30
N GLN A 985 -10.28 45.67 59.30
CA GLN A 985 -9.86 46.69 58.36
C GLN A 985 -10.03 46.24 56.90
N VAL A 986 -10.94 46.91 56.18
CA VAL A 986 -11.02 46.85 54.71
C VAL A 986 -10.47 48.15 54.15
N LEU A 987 -9.40 48.06 53.38
CA LEU A 987 -8.77 49.21 52.71
C LEU A 987 -9.35 49.42 51.33
N PHE A 988 -9.25 50.65 50.82
CA PHE A 988 -9.24 50.88 49.39
C PHE A 988 -8.04 50.14 48.75
N ASP A 989 -8.08 49.94 47.44
CA ASP A 989 -7.06 49.17 46.71
C ASP A 989 -6.06 50.10 46.02
N SER A 990 -6.49 51.30 45.63
CA SER A 990 -5.64 52.33 45.02
C SER A 990 -6.12 53.74 45.38
N VAL A 991 -5.32 54.75 45.02
CA VAL A 991 -5.62 56.18 45.19
C VAL A 991 -5.65 56.84 43.82
N MET A 992 -6.64 57.71 43.56
CA MET A 992 -6.74 58.50 42.33
C MET A 992 -6.74 59.99 42.66
N GLY A 993 -5.78 60.72 42.09
CA GLY A 993 -5.79 62.18 42.07
C GLY A 993 -6.75 62.70 41.00
N ASN A 994 -7.80 63.40 41.43
CA ASN A 994 -8.87 63.92 40.57
C ASN A 994 -9.23 65.39 40.90
N GLY A 995 -8.28 66.14 41.48
CA GLY A 995 -8.43 67.56 41.74
C GLY A 995 -8.29 68.42 40.49
N ASN A 996 -8.24 69.75 40.64
CA ASN A 996 -8.02 70.74 39.57
C ASN A 996 -6.57 70.80 39.06
N TRP A 997 -5.85 69.68 39.13
CA TRP A 997 -4.55 69.50 38.53
C TRP A 997 -4.68 69.23 37.02
N LEU A 998 -3.58 69.46 36.29
CA LEU A 998 -3.52 69.27 34.84
C LEU A 998 -3.80 67.82 34.40
N PHE A 999 -3.45 66.85 35.25
CA PHE A 999 -3.54 65.43 34.94
C PHE A 999 -4.11 64.64 36.10
N ARG A 1000 -4.88 63.59 35.79
CA ARG A 1000 -5.28 62.57 36.76
C ARG A 1000 -4.21 61.49 36.84
N GLU A 1001 -3.85 61.14 38.06
CA GLU A 1001 -2.84 60.14 38.38
C GLU A 1001 -3.44 59.06 39.27
N PHE A 1002 -2.99 57.83 39.08
CA PHE A 1002 -3.45 56.65 39.79
C PHE A 1002 -2.25 56.01 40.49
N VAL A 1003 -2.41 55.73 41.78
CA VAL A 1003 -1.34 55.30 42.66
C VAL A 1003 -1.70 53.98 43.33
N VAL A 1004 -0.81 53.01 43.20
CA VAL A 1004 -0.82 51.76 43.98
C VAL A 1004 0.43 51.70 44.86
N TYR A 1005 0.32 51.04 46.01
CA TYR A 1005 1.37 51.05 47.04
C TYR A 1005 2.09 49.70 47.17
N GLU A 1006 1.66 48.69 46.41
CA GLU A 1006 2.32 47.40 46.34
C GLU A 1006 2.72 47.10 44.89
N ALA A 1007 3.93 46.54 44.72
CA ALA A 1007 4.46 46.20 43.39
C ALA A 1007 3.55 45.21 42.64
N SER A 1008 2.95 44.25 43.34
CA SER A 1008 2.05 43.24 42.75
C SER A 1008 0.71 43.78 42.26
N HIS A 1009 0.34 45.05 42.52
CA HIS A 1009 -0.83 45.67 41.90
C HIS A 1009 -0.58 46.19 40.48
N CYS A 1010 0.66 46.06 40.00
CA CYS A 1010 1.10 46.57 38.72
C CYS A 1010 1.87 45.50 37.95
N TYR A 1011 1.59 45.37 36.66
CA TYR A 1011 2.40 44.58 35.73
C TYR A 1011 2.86 45.46 34.56
N PRO A 1012 4.17 45.71 34.36
CA PRO A 1012 4.67 46.56 33.28
C PRO A 1012 4.58 45.81 31.95
N GLU A 1013 3.40 45.80 31.33
CA GLU A 1013 3.09 44.85 30.25
C GLU A 1013 3.69 45.20 28.89
N TYR A 1014 3.79 46.48 28.55
CA TYR A 1014 4.40 46.91 27.28
C TYR A 1014 5.45 47.98 27.48
N VAL A 1015 6.57 47.82 26.78
CA VAL A 1015 7.62 48.82 26.58
C VAL A 1015 7.38 49.51 25.24
N ILE A 1016 7.15 50.81 25.28
CA ILE A 1016 6.86 51.64 24.11
C ILE A 1016 8.05 52.56 23.88
N THR A 1017 8.80 52.31 22.82
CA THR A 1017 9.86 53.22 22.36
C THR A 1017 9.27 54.24 21.41
N TYR A 1018 9.45 55.52 21.69
CA TYR A 1018 8.91 56.63 20.89
C TYR A 1018 9.95 57.75 20.73
N ARG A 1019 9.64 58.73 19.87
CA ARG A 1019 10.41 59.97 19.68
C ARG A 1019 9.49 61.18 19.79
N ARG A 1020 9.97 62.25 20.43
CA ARG A 1020 9.35 63.58 20.39
C ARG A 1020 9.63 64.23 19.04
N SER A 1021 8.65 64.93 18.47
CA SER A 1021 8.81 65.73 17.24
C SER A 1021 8.57 67.22 17.50
#